data_AF-A0AAV9RTP3-F1
#
_entry.id   AF-A0AAV9RTP3-F1
#
_cell.length_a   1.000
_cell.length_b   1.000
_cell.length_c   1.000
_cell.angle_alpha   90.00
_cell.angle_beta   90.00
_cell.angle_gamma   90.00
#
_symmetry.space_group_name_H-M   'P 1'
#
loop_
_entity.id
_entity.type
_entity.pdbx_description
1 polymer ?
#
loop_
_entity_poly.entity_id
_entity_poly.type
_entity_poly.pdbx_seq_one_letter_code
_entity_poly.pdbx_strand_id
1 'polypeptide(L)'
;MTRSCQMCSNKSGRIQSIQCSHNPAGFGRTTSPRYRAGVQQQRHMLFKSPSFYHGGERGALMATRVLCRRVRFLPGWRKRFTQAQLIHTKPKEEISDEEENKKVLEHQDASFRGGYRLHYNPSSYHHVTRNSANFHSQTDNYEEEQCFSAQAPSCWQQSNRYSVSCSRHLSSSKNTLLDLAFNKASETEAPSALSYNRKPVPPDVKVDTRAFLKCRPEYTSLSLNLTQRPHPVEWVDVLPLLQKVSVLKGRMKPSDVSQFLVELSKLHPDKMPLLLNDQRFIMLLRYSVEHLRIFSELQLLEVLQSFVWLEIPASHTVLDVFEAELRCQANQLTLHQLLLAADLWRCIGRQVPQYLQCLYDSVHLHVGQVGVPELVQLLYIIGEGRHCPKDLIRPVEQLLMCHLSQLHPEEVGTVCLGLFKSQTSLSEGAVTRIVDRALSFVTEMGDFAMVNVLKYLRFSYLYHRTWLEAMAQEVPRRTHRMGVQGLMHVTLTCSALHYRNDSILTSVAESIPSLVPHCRSKDSSKLLWAFGTLGFLPIQSPGFYPSLIDALRKRKAEFQRYPEHLLTGLLGLAFVSQFPEDLVTLALSPEFVYLSLRNSQLELKKDMFTLDGAVALELPQWKGPRLSGELREEVAAMLWKFAQSDVCLKPEVLEAESALQDLLGGEKFVCKRMILPHTRSIDLELHLDSNGQPVPVNLLCPKQSATMIPSPQSLEKINSGVPITDNLLAQLMKGKNTTDSLASSVKVTPTPCQRLPPDEGGRLFDSVLDLTNDMIETLTKPSRRDSTHQDSVRQGFKGPIKIAVQISSRNHYCAQSQQLLGLHAMKRRHLKIAGYRVVELSHHEWSSRLRKSRAEKLAYLHCKIYDNL
;
A
#
# COMPACT_ATOMS: atom_id res chain seq x y z
N MET A 1 67.95 -48.06 41.09
CA MET A 1 66.94 -47.60 42.07
C MET A 1 65.60 -47.51 41.33
N THR A 2 64.56 -48.32 41.61
CA THR A 2 63.68 -48.39 42.82
C THR A 2 62.82 -47.13 42.98
N ARG A 3 61.51 -47.15 43.30
CA ARG A 3 60.46 -48.18 43.62
C ARG A 3 59.08 -47.47 43.39
N SER A 4 57.83 -47.95 43.55
CA SER A 4 57.06 -49.19 43.87
C SER A 4 55.56 -48.83 43.59
N CYS A 5 54.50 -49.65 43.60
CA CYS A 5 54.20 -51.10 43.50
C CYS A 5 52.66 -51.19 43.19
N GLN A 6 52.20 -52.03 42.25
CA GLN A 6 51.46 -53.32 42.46
C GLN A 6 50.11 -53.24 43.22
N MET A 7 49.05 -54.03 42.92
CA MET A 7 48.87 -55.19 42.01
C MET A 7 47.42 -55.20 41.43
N CYS A 8 47.20 -55.58 40.16
CA CYS A 8 46.64 -56.90 39.68
C CYS A 8 45.26 -57.32 40.25
N SER A 9 44.31 -57.84 39.44
CA SER A 9 44.53 -58.94 38.49
C SER A 9 43.49 -59.09 37.34
N ASN A 10 43.99 -59.41 36.13
CA ASN A 10 43.52 -60.47 35.19
C ASN A 10 42.06 -60.48 34.61
N LYS A 11 41.78 -61.01 33.40
CA LYS A 11 42.58 -61.80 32.42
C LYS A 11 42.00 -61.74 30.98
N SER A 12 42.84 -62.02 29.96
CA SER A 12 42.61 -62.65 28.61
C SER A 12 41.22 -62.68 27.93
N GLY A 13 41.06 -62.60 26.59
CA GLY A 13 41.99 -62.56 25.43
C GLY A 13 41.14 -62.67 24.12
N ARG A 14 41.47 -62.01 22.99
CA ARG A 14 42.49 -62.28 21.93
C ARG A 14 41.97 -63.18 20.79
N ILE A 15 42.43 -62.93 19.55
CA ILE A 15 42.18 -63.67 18.26
C ILE A 15 40.81 -63.27 17.63
N GLN A 16 40.71 -62.59 16.46
CA GLN A 16 41.12 -62.86 15.05
C GLN A 16 40.22 -63.89 14.32
N SER A 17 39.88 -63.80 13.02
CA SER A 17 39.99 -62.72 11.99
C SER A 17 39.31 -63.16 10.66
N ILE A 18 39.46 -62.35 9.58
CA ILE A 18 39.51 -62.73 8.13
C ILE A 18 38.20 -62.71 7.27
N GLN A 19 38.19 -61.77 6.29
CA GLN A 19 37.75 -61.80 4.87
C GLN A 19 36.25 -62.06 4.50
N CYS A 20 35.56 -61.23 3.67
CA CYS A 20 35.62 -60.98 2.20
C CYS A 20 34.89 -62.07 1.36
N SER A 21 34.19 -61.81 0.23
CA SER A 21 33.93 -60.58 -0.57
C SER A 21 32.82 -60.76 -1.64
N HIS A 22 32.24 -59.64 -2.11
CA HIS A 22 31.65 -59.37 -3.45
C HIS A 22 30.43 -60.15 -4.04
N ASN A 23 29.34 -59.40 -4.32
CA ASN A 23 28.59 -59.23 -5.61
C ASN A 23 27.99 -60.45 -6.41
N PRO A 24 27.05 -60.21 -7.36
CA PRO A 24 25.95 -59.22 -7.42
C PRO A 24 24.60 -59.76 -8.03
N ALA A 25 23.62 -58.85 -8.22
CA ALA A 25 22.52 -58.87 -9.20
C ALA A 25 21.24 -59.73 -8.96
N GLY A 26 20.10 -59.21 -9.43
CA GLY A 26 18.76 -59.85 -9.44
C GLY A 26 17.62 -58.86 -9.76
N PHE A 27 16.67 -59.22 -10.61
CA PHE A 27 15.58 -58.35 -11.13
C PHE A 27 14.18 -58.93 -10.82
N GLY A 28 13.14 -58.07 -10.72
CA GLY A 28 11.70 -58.42 -10.68
C GLY A 28 10.95 -57.78 -9.50
N ARG A 29 10.09 -56.76 -9.67
CA ARG A 29 8.74 -56.65 -10.32
C ARG A 29 7.59 -57.31 -9.55
N THR A 30 6.53 -56.50 -9.32
CA THR A 30 5.13 -56.84 -8.91
C THR A 30 4.97 -57.57 -7.56
N THR A 31 4.01 -57.26 -6.67
CA THR A 31 2.60 -56.87 -6.84
C THR A 31 2.07 -55.92 -5.74
N SER A 32 0.96 -55.21 -6.00
CA SER A 32 0.09 -54.59 -4.98
C SER A 32 -1.00 -55.57 -4.50
N PRO A 33 -1.61 -55.42 -3.29
CA PRO A 33 -2.82 -54.58 -3.20
C PRO A 33 -3.00 -53.80 -1.87
N ARG A 34 -4.12 -53.07 -1.76
CA ARG A 34 -4.59 -52.32 -0.58
C ARG A 34 -5.27 -53.25 0.44
N TYR A 35 -5.36 -52.85 1.72
CA TYR A 35 -6.61 -52.91 2.52
C TYR A 35 -6.59 -51.89 3.68
N ARG A 36 -7.63 -51.84 4.54
CA ARG A 36 -7.99 -50.68 5.39
C ARG A 36 -8.64 -51.14 6.73
N ALA A 37 -8.55 -50.29 7.77
CA ALA A 37 -9.11 -50.43 9.14
C ALA A 37 -8.45 -51.51 10.04
N GLY A 38 -8.52 -51.44 11.39
CA GLY A 38 -8.94 -50.32 12.27
C GLY A 38 -9.38 -50.76 13.70
N VAL A 39 -9.51 -49.77 14.62
CA VAL A 39 -10.37 -49.79 15.84
C VAL A 39 -9.85 -50.47 17.16
N GLN A 40 -9.36 -49.59 18.07
CA GLN A 40 -9.68 -49.46 19.53
C GLN A 40 -9.21 -50.42 20.67
N GLN A 41 -8.88 -49.76 21.82
CA GLN A 41 -9.23 -50.07 23.24
C GLN A 41 -8.51 -51.22 24.01
N GLN A 42 -8.27 -51.18 25.34
CA GLN A 42 -8.28 -50.10 26.38
C GLN A 42 -7.62 -50.57 27.71
N ARG A 43 -7.29 -49.62 28.63
CA ARG A 43 -7.19 -49.76 30.12
C ARG A 43 -6.05 -50.68 30.68
N HIS A 44 -5.60 -50.65 31.94
CA HIS A 44 -5.64 -49.76 33.16
C HIS A 44 -4.56 -50.30 34.17
N MET A 45 -4.19 -49.76 35.35
CA MET A 45 -4.10 -48.41 35.97
C MET A 45 -3.65 -48.58 37.46
N LEU A 46 -3.37 -47.48 38.20
CA LEU A 46 -3.13 -47.39 39.68
C LEU A 46 -1.71 -47.82 40.15
N PHE A 47 -1.13 -47.34 41.26
CA PHE A 47 -1.51 -46.37 42.32
C PHE A 47 -0.19 -45.77 42.96
N LYS A 48 -0.07 -44.96 44.04
CA LYS A 48 -0.96 -44.39 45.09
C LYS A 48 -0.34 -43.08 45.68
N SER A 49 -1.03 -42.43 46.63
CA SER A 49 -0.53 -41.38 47.55
C SER A 49 -0.62 -41.84 49.02
N PRO A 50 -0.31 -41.00 50.04
CA PRO A 50 -1.42 -40.53 50.92
C PRO A 50 -1.25 -39.18 51.70
N SER A 51 -2.39 -38.67 52.23
CA SER A 51 -2.61 -37.94 53.52
C SER A 51 -2.05 -36.52 53.81
N PHE A 52 -2.60 -35.72 54.77
CA PHE A 52 -4.01 -35.36 55.14
C PHE A 52 -4.07 -34.24 56.25
N TYR A 53 -5.25 -33.61 56.42
CA TYR A 53 -5.86 -32.96 57.62
C TYR A 53 -5.57 -31.51 58.12
N HIS A 54 -6.68 -30.73 58.16
CA HIS A 54 -7.16 -29.67 59.09
C HIS A 54 -6.31 -28.50 59.69
N GLY A 55 -6.79 -27.27 59.43
CA GLY A 55 -7.38 -26.38 60.47
C GLY A 55 -6.53 -25.23 61.08
N GLY A 56 -7.16 -24.08 61.40
CA GLY A 56 -6.59 -23.05 62.30
C GLY A 56 -6.91 -21.57 61.97
N GLU A 57 -7.14 -20.74 62.98
CA GLU A 57 -7.54 -19.32 62.89
C GLU A 57 -6.39 -18.29 63.11
N ARG A 58 -6.67 -17.00 62.81
CA ARG A 58 -6.19 -15.73 63.48
C ARG A 58 -4.68 -15.49 63.71
N GLY A 59 -4.19 -14.27 63.42
CA GLY A 59 -2.91 -13.79 64.00
C GLY A 59 -2.35 -12.46 63.45
N ALA A 60 -2.11 -11.48 64.33
CA ALA A 60 -1.82 -10.07 64.03
C ALA A 60 -0.36 -9.70 63.67
N LEU A 61 -0.23 -8.57 62.94
CA LEU A 61 0.73 -7.45 63.07
C LEU A 61 2.20 -7.64 63.54
N MET A 62 3.11 -7.09 62.72
CA MET A 62 4.37 -6.36 63.02
C MET A 62 5.29 -6.79 64.18
N ALA A 63 6.56 -7.05 63.84
CA ALA A 63 7.72 -6.60 64.63
C ALA A 63 8.96 -6.32 63.75
N THR A 64 9.66 -5.23 64.04
CA THR A 64 10.90 -4.79 63.34
C THR A 64 12.14 -5.34 64.03
N ARG A 65 13.21 -5.71 63.29
CA ARG A 65 14.58 -5.55 63.82
C ARG A 65 15.67 -5.33 62.77
N VAL A 66 16.60 -4.46 63.16
CA VAL A 66 17.75 -3.95 62.39
C VAL A 66 18.95 -4.87 62.53
N LEU A 67 19.80 -4.98 61.49
CA LEU A 67 21.25 -5.15 61.69
C LEU A 67 22.06 -4.48 60.56
N CYS A 68 22.87 -3.49 60.95
CA CYS A 68 23.97 -2.94 60.15
C CYS A 68 25.26 -3.77 60.46
N ARG A 69 26.50 -3.52 59.97
CA ARG A 69 27.15 -2.28 59.53
C ARG A 69 28.58 -2.58 58.99
N ARG A 70 29.06 -1.84 57.97
CA ARG A 70 30.46 -1.43 57.63
C ARG A 70 30.51 -1.11 56.13
N VAL A 71 30.59 0.11 55.59
CA VAL A 71 30.88 1.50 56.05
C VAL A 71 32.37 1.89 56.16
N ARG A 72 32.86 2.65 55.16
CA ARG A 72 33.43 4.03 55.20
C ARG A 72 33.66 4.49 53.73
N PHE A 73 33.04 5.56 53.18
CA PHE A 73 33.07 7.03 53.43
C PHE A 73 34.23 7.74 52.68
N LEU A 74 34.03 8.68 51.72
CA LEU A 74 33.40 10.05 51.71
C LEU A 74 34.40 11.18 52.12
N PRO A 75 34.17 12.53 51.92
CA PRO A 75 33.01 13.29 51.39
C PRO A 75 33.32 14.52 50.44
N GLY A 76 32.28 15.29 50.05
CA GLY A 76 32.32 16.71 49.58
C GLY A 76 31.33 17.02 48.43
N TRP A 77 30.22 17.80 48.45
CA TRP A 77 29.71 19.02 49.14
C TRP A 77 30.28 20.35 48.59
N ARG A 78 29.51 21.43 48.28
CA ARG A 78 28.03 21.70 48.35
C ARG A 78 27.57 22.94 47.51
N LYS A 79 26.35 22.87 46.93
CA LYS A 79 25.33 23.94 46.64
C LYS A 79 25.69 25.42 46.25
N ARG A 80 25.17 25.82 45.06
CA ARG A 80 24.33 27.01 44.70
C ARG A 80 24.91 28.43 44.39
N PHE A 81 24.27 29.04 43.36
CA PHE A 81 23.90 30.45 43.12
C PHE A 81 24.79 31.45 42.32
N THR A 82 24.30 31.79 41.10
CA THR A 82 24.18 33.09 40.39
C THR A 82 25.35 34.03 39.99
N GLN A 83 25.19 34.53 38.75
CA GLN A 83 25.49 35.88 38.19
C GLN A 83 26.87 36.26 37.63
N ALA A 84 26.86 36.47 36.30
CA ALA A 84 27.24 37.69 35.56
C ALA A 84 28.71 38.17 35.43
N GLN A 85 29.05 38.58 34.20
CA GLN A 85 30.05 39.60 33.81
C GLN A 85 31.55 39.27 34.09
N LEU A 86 32.56 39.85 33.41
CA LEU A 86 32.76 40.41 32.05
C LEU A 86 34.30 40.49 31.82
N ILE A 87 34.76 41.10 30.73
CA ILE A 87 36.13 41.65 30.48
C ILE A 87 37.17 40.70 29.85
N HIS A 88 37.41 40.99 28.56
CA HIS A 88 38.66 40.97 27.77
C HIS A 88 39.97 40.32 28.27
N THR A 89 40.67 39.74 27.29
CA THR A 89 42.04 40.23 26.98
C THR A 89 42.28 40.26 25.45
N LYS A 90 42.91 41.34 24.97
CA LYS A 90 43.46 41.63 23.62
C LYS A 90 44.91 42.19 23.86
N PRO A 91 45.70 42.73 22.90
CA PRO A 91 45.51 42.90 21.44
C PRO A 91 45.90 41.58 20.71
N LYS A 92 46.37 41.43 19.46
CA LYS A 92 46.92 42.26 18.36
C LYS A 92 46.39 41.70 17.00
N GLU A 93 46.38 42.32 15.81
CA GLU A 93 46.45 43.70 15.22
C GLU A 93 46.43 43.49 13.68
N GLU A 94 46.09 44.42 12.75
CA GLU A 94 45.50 45.77 12.80
C GLU A 94 44.77 46.06 11.44
N ILE A 95 44.60 47.34 11.05
CA ILE A 95 44.59 47.94 9.68
C ILE A 95 44.20 46.99 8.50
N SER A 96 43.11 47.19 7.73
CA SER A 96 42.54 48.45 7.21
C SER A 96 41.09 48.25 6.66
N ASP A 97 40.31 49.23 6.14
CA ASP A 97 39.76 50.53 6.65
C ASP A 97 38.59 50.96 5.70
N GLU A 98 37.89 52.09 5.99
CA GLU A 98 36.88 52.84 5.18
C GLU A 98 35.60 52.07 4.68
N GLU A 99 34.34 52.47 4.96
CA GLU A 99 33.59 53.73 4.73
C GLU A 99 33.24 53.99 3.25
N GLU A 100 32.13 54.65 2.86
CA GLU A 100 31.24 55.59 3.57
C GLU A 100 29.75 55.51 3.05
N ASN A 101 28.84 56.17 3.79
CA ASN A 101 27.68 56.95 3.31
C ASN A 101 26.22 56.44 3.09
N LYS A 102 25.39 56.81 4.09
CA LYS A 102 24.23 57.75 4.00
C LYS A 102 23.09 57.46 2.99
N LYS A 103 21.90 57.11 3.52
CA LYS A 103 20.85 58.12 3.84
C LYS A 103 19.72 57.57 4.72
N VAL A 104 18.99 58.48 5.37
CA VAL A 104 17.85 58.23 6.28
C VAL A 104 16.68 59.16 5.90
N LEU A 105 15.47 58.62 5.89
CA LEU A 105 14.18 59.23 6.27
C LEU A 105 13.16 58.07 6.22
N GLU A 106 12.72 57.53 7.36
CA GLU A 106 11.55 57.98 8.13
C GLU A 106 10.23 58.02 7.32
N HIS A 107 9.30 57.13 7.66
CA HIS A 107 8.30 57.50 8.66
C HIS A 107 7.73 56.26 9.37
N GLN A 108 6.95 56.50 10.43
CA GLN A 108 6.43 55.49 11.34
C GLN A 108 5.06 54.98 10.87
N ASP A 109 4.75 53.71 11.17
CA ASP A 109 3.56 53.44 12.00
C ASP A 109 3.69 52.09 12.73
N ALA A 110 2.89 51.88 13.79
CA ALA A 110 3.02 50.76 14.70
C ALA A 110 1.70 49.98 14.89
N SER A 111 1.74 48.65 14.75
CA SER A 111 0.63 47.78 15.19
C SER A 111 1.09 46.49 15.90
N PHE A 112 0.84 46.49 17.21
CA PHE A 112 0.58 45.37 18.13
C PHE A 112 0.99 43.94 17.77
N ARG A 113 1.81 43.35 18.66
CA ARG A 113 1.96 41.89 18.79
C ARG A 113 0.71 41.27 19.44
N GLY A 114 0.09 40.29 18.79
CA GLY A 114 -1.07 39.54 19.28
C GLY A 114 -0.96 38.03 19.08
N GLY A 115 0.19 37.43 19.40
CA GLY A 115 0.51 36.04 19.06
C GLY A 115 -0.20 35.00 19.91
N TYR A 116 -1.40 34.56 19.50
CA TYR A 116 -2.14 33.47 20.15
C TYR A 116 -1.43 32.11 19.98
N ARG A 117 -0.73 31.67 21.03
CA ARG A 117 -0.03 30.39 21.08
C ARG A 117 -0.94 29.29 21.62
N LEU A 118 -1.63 28.56 20.73
CA LEU A 118 -2.47 27.43 21.13
C LEU A 118 -1.63 26.26 21.66
N HIS A 119 -1.70 26.03 22.98
CA HIS A 119 -1.06 24.89 23.64
C HIS A 119 -1.92 23.62 23.46
N TYR A 120 -1.52 22.78 22.50
CA TYR A 120 -2.12 21.46 22.31
C TYR A 120 -1.68 20.48 23.41
N ASN A 121 -2.59 20.15 24.32
CA ASN A 121 -2.38 19.15 25.37
C ASN A 121 -3.27 17.91 25.14
N PRO A 122 -2.71 16.76 24.73
CA PRO A 122 -3.50 15.57 24.39
C PRO A 122 -3.99 14.74 25.59
N SER A 123 -3.71 15.13 26.85
CA SER A 123 -4.02 14.30 28.03
C SER A 123 -5.47 14.33 28.52
N SER A 124 -6.34 15.18 27.96
CA SER A 124 -7.68 15.46 28.51
C SER A 124 -8.83 14.55 28.01
N TYR A 125 -8.57 13.53 27.18
CA TYR A 125 -9.61 12.70 26.55
C TYR A 125 -9.65 11.23 27.03
N HIS A 126 -9.04 10.92 28.17
CA HIS A 126 -8.96 9.55 28.70
C HIS A 126 -9.46 9.40 30.15
N HIS A 127 -10.78 9.48 30.32
CA HIS A 127 -11.47 8.90 31.47
C HIS A 127 -12.39 7.77 31.00
N VAL A 128 -11.95 6.52 31.18
CA VAL A 128 -12.79 5.32 31.02
C VAL A 128 -13.23 4.87 32.41
N THR A 129 -14.47 5.20 32.78
CA THR A 129 -15.04 4.86 34.09
C THR A 129 -15.34 3.37 34.16
N ARG A 130 -14.53 2.62 34.92
CA ARG A 130 -14.61 1.15 35.01
C ARG A 130 -15.69 0.69 36.00
N ASN A 131 -16.95 0.67 35.56
CA ASN A 131 -18.03 0.06 36.33
C ASN A 131 -18.08 -1.46 36.10
N SER A 132 -18.09 -2.22 37.19
CA SER A 132 -18.21 -3.69 37.18
C SER A 132 -19.62 -4.11 37.58
N ALA A 133 -20.24 -4.98 36.79
CA ALA A 133 -21.41 -5.76 37.19
C ALA A 133 -21.30 -7.18 36.61
N ASN A 134 -21.52 -8.20 37.44
CA ASN A 134 -21.49 -9.60 37.04
C ASN A 134 -22.85 -10.01 36.47
N PHE A 135 -22.87 -10.95 35.52
CA PHE A 135 -23.86 -12.04 35.53
C PHE A 135 -23.27 -13.31 34.86
N HIS A 136 -23.84 -14.47 35.18
CA HIS A 136 -23.29 -15.80 34.87
C HIS A 136 -23.86 -16.44 33.59
N SER A 137 -23.07 -17.35 33.01
CA SER A 137 -23.48 -18.45 32.11
C SER A 137 -24.07 -18.05 30.74
N GLN A 138 -24.05 -18.92 29.71
CA GLN A 138 -23.63 -20.33 29.65
C GLN A 138 -22.81 -20.62 28.38
N THR A 139 -22.29 -21.85 28.26
CA THR A 139 -21.39 -22.31 27.18
C THR A 139 -22.08 -22.52 25.84
N ASP A 140 -21.36 -22.26 24.75
CA ASP A 140 -21.21 -23.23 23.66
C ASP A 140 -19.90 -23.02 22.90
N ASN A 141 -19.26 -24.11 22.46
CA ASN A 141 -17.90 -24.11 21.90
C ASN A 141 -17.89 -24.28 20.38
N TYR A 142 -17.30 -23.32 19.66
CA TYR A 142 -16.70 -23.53 18.33
C TYR A 142 -15.38 -22.76 18.25
N GLU A 143 -14.27 -23.48 18.02
CA GLU A 143 -12.94 -22.89 17.90
C GLU A 143 -12.68 -22.42 16.46
N GLU A 144 -12.84 -21.12 16.21
CA GLU A 144 -12.26 -20.46 15.02
C GLU A 144 -10.90 -19.83 15.38
N GLU A 145 -9.86 -20.11 14.58
CA GLU A 145 -8.52 -19.58 14.79
C GLU A 145 -8.48 -18.04 14.65
N GLN A 146 -8.35 -17.33 15.76
CA GLN A 146 -8.27 -15.87 15.76
C GLN A 146 -6.94 -15.37 15.18
N CYS A 147 -6.93 -15.08 13.87
CA CYS A 147 -5.81 -14.42 13.20
C CYS A 147 -5.60 -13.00 13.76
N PHE A 148 -4.66 -12.84 14.69
CA PHE A 148 -4.31 -11.58 15.35
C PHE A 148 -4.03 -10.44 14.36
N SER A 149 -4.98 -9.51 14.21
CA SER A 149 -4.75 -8.26 13.48
C SER A 149 -3.86 -7.34 14.30
N ALA A 150 -2.62 -7.12 13.86
CA ALA A 150 -1.72 -6.15 14.49
C ALA A 150 -2.34 -4.75 14.48
N GLN A 151 -2.35 -4.09 15.63
CA GLN A 151 -2.84 -2.72 15.76
C GLN A 151 -1.90 -1.75 15.01
N ALA A 152 -2.44 -0.96 14.09
CA ALA A 152 -1.67 0.03 13.35
C ALA A 152 -1.33 1.25 14.25
N PRO A 153 -0.12 1.84 14.15
CA PRO A 153 0.25 3.06 14.87
C PRO A 153 -0.66 4.25 14.58
N SER A 154 -0.84 5.14 15.56
CA SER A 154 -1.71 6.33 15.48
C SER A 154 -1.33 7.36 14.42
N CYS A 155 -0.09 7.34 13.90
CA CYS A 155 0.37 8.17 12.79
C CYS A 155 -0.27 7.78 11.45
N TRP A 156 -0.76 6.54 11.31
CA TRP A 156 -1.64 6.19 10.21
C TRP A 156 -2.92 6.99 10.38
N GLN A 157 -3.02 8.12 9.66
CA GLN A 157 -4.23 8.96 9.60
C GLN A 157 -5.44 8.03 9.51
N GLN A 158 -6.50 8.30 10.30
CA GLN A 158 -7.70 7.46 10.35
C GLN A 158 -8.44 7.48 9.01
N SER A 159 -7.88 6.75 8.06
CA SER A 159 -8.28 6.70 6.67
C SER A 159 -9.52 5.82 6.62
N ASN A 160 -10.61 6.40 6.11
CA ASN A 160 -11.89 5.72 5.99
C ASN A 160 -11.64 4.41 5.24
N ARG A 161 -11.82 3.25 5.90
CA ARG A 161 -11.54 1.93 5.30
C ARG A 161 -12.40 1.64 4.05
N TYR A 162 -13.43 2.45 3.84
CA TYR A 162 -14.31 2.57 2.67
C TYR A 162 -13.64 3.13 1.41
N SER A 163 -12.57 3.92 1.54
CA SER A 163 -11.81 4.39 0.37
C SER A 163 -11.23 3.19 -0.36
N VAL A 164 -11.41 3.12 -1.68
CA VAL A 164 -10.91 2.02 -2.51
C VAL A 164 -9.37 2.00 -2.51
N SER A 165 -8.71 3.11 -2.17
CA SER A 165 -7.29 3.13 -1.83
C SER A 165 -6.99 2.17 -0.66
N CYS A 166 -7.75 2.22 0.44
CA CYS A 166 -7.52 1.40 1.64
C CYS A 166 -7.55 -0.11 1.37
N SER A 167 -8.55 -0.61 0.63
CA SER A 167 -8.58 -2.04 0.24
C SER A 167 -7.42 -2.41 -0.70
N ARG A 168 -6.95 -1.48 -1.52
CA ARG A 168 -5.85 -1.70 -2.48
C ARG A 168 -4.45 -1.50 -1.88
N HIS A 169 -4.33 -0.80 -0.75
CA HIS A 169 -3.10 -0.76 0.04
C HIS A 169 -2.79 -2.15 0.62
N LEU A 170 -3.81 -2.87 1.10
CA LEU A 170 -3.66 -4.28 1.50
C LEU A 170 -3.27 -5.19 0.33
N SER A 171 -3.80 -4.97 -0.89
CA SER A 171 -3.30 -5.67 -2.09
C SER A 171 -1.81 -5.35 -2.35
N SER A 172 -1.36 -4.11 -2.15
CA SER A 172 0.06 -3.76 -2.33
C SER A 172 1.02 -4.33 -1.27
N SER A 173 0.52 -4.67 -0.06
CA SER A 173 1.33 -5.27 1.01
C SER A 173 1.18 -6.79 1.16
N LYS A 174 0.14 -7.40 0.57
CA LYS A 174 -0.09 -8.86 0.57
C LYS A 174 0.26 -9.57 -0.75
N ASN A 175 0.56 -8.85 -1.83
CA ASN A 175 0.88 -9.44 -3.15
C ASN A 175 2.30 -10.02 -3.25
N THR A 176 2.60 -11.02 -2.43
CA THR A 176 3.83 -11.84 -2.51
C THR A 176 4.07 -12.44 -3.90
N LEU A 177 3.01 -12.74 -4.66
CA LEU A 177 3.08 -13.24 -6.04
C LEU A 177 3.39 -12.17 -7.11
N LEU A 178 3.27 -10.87 -6.81
CA LEU A 178 3.87 -9.81 -7.62
C LEU A 178 5.31 -9.55 -7.20
N ASP A 179 5.64 -9.59 -5.91
CA ASP A 179 7.01 -9.34 -5.44
C ASP A 179 8.01 -10.39 -5.93
N LEU A 180 7.59 -11.66 -6.04
CA LEU A 180 8.34 -12.71 -6.76
C LEU A 180 8.65 -12.37 -8.24
N ALA A 181 7.88 -11.48 -8.87
CA ALA A 181 8.08 -11.06 -10.26
C ALA A 181 9.00 -9.82 -10.40
N PHE A 182 9.41 -9.18 -9.30
CA PHE A 182 10.37 -8.06 -9.34
C PHE A 182 11.84 -8.51 -9.22
N ASN A 183 12.09 -9.72 -8.70
CA ASN A 183 13.44 -10.23 -8.46
C ASN A 183 13.93 -11.26 -9.50
N LYS A 184 13.08 -11.71 -10.44
CA LYS A 184 13.52 -12.57 -11.55
C LYS A 184 14.20 -11.74 -12.65
N ALA A 185 15.52 -11.62 -12.55
CA ALA A 185 16.36 -11.35 -13.71
C ALA A 185 16.31 -12.57 -14.65
N SER A 186 15.48 -12.48 -15.70
CA SER A 186 15.47 -13.39 -16.87
C SER A 186 15.71 -14.88 -16.59
N GLU A 187 14.98 -15.45 -15.64
CA GLU A 187 14.98 -16.92 -15.44
C GLU A 187 14.30 -17.59 -16.64
N THR A 188 14.98 -18.56 -17.24
CA THR A 188 14.58 -19.28 -18.46
C THR A 188 13.14 -19.79 -18.38
N GLU A 189 12.35 -19.55 -19.43
CA GLU A 189 10.99 -20.08 -19.54
C GLU A 189 11.01 -21.61 -19.57
N ALA A 190 10.48 -22.24 -18.52
CA ALA A 190 10.04 -23.64 -18.61
C ALA A 190 8.88 -23.70 -19.65
N PRO A 191 8.93 -24.60 -20.65
CA PRO A 191 8.07 -24.51 -21.83
C PRO A 191 6.62 -24.94 -21.56
N SER A 192 5.84 -24.07 -20.92
CA SER A 192 4.39 -24.10 -21.03
C SER A 192 3.99 -23.69 -22.46
N ALA A 193 3.43 -24.62 -23.23
CA ALA A 193 2.97 -24.36 -24.60
C ALA A 193 2.00 -23.15 -24.62
N LEU A 194 2.11 -22.32 -25.67
CA LEU A 194 1.52 -20.97 -25.84
C LEU A 194 2.40 -19.77 -25.40
N SER A 195 3.74 -19.87 -25.50
CA SER A 195 4.59 -18.67 -25.51
C SER A 195 4.41 -17.89 -26.83
N TYR A 196 3.83 -16.69 -26.75
CA TYR A 196 3.86 -15.73 -27.86
C TYR A 196 5.27 -15.15 -27.98
N ASN A 197 5.98 -15.49 -29.06
CA ASN A 197 7.33 -15.01 -29.38
C ASN A 197 7.43 -13.47 -29.32
N ARG A 198 7.81 -12.94 -28.15
CA ARG A 198 7.97 -11.51 -27.92
C ARG A 198 9.45 -11.23 -27.67
N LYS A 199 10.12 -10.67 -28.68
CA LYS A 199 11.49 -10.16 -28.51
C LYS A 199 11.56 -9.27 -27.27
N PRO A 200 12.59 -9.40 -26.41
CA PRO A 200 12.72 -8.54 -25.23
C PRO A 200 12.71 -7.07 -25.66
N VAL A 201 11.73 -6.31 -25.16
CA VAL A 201 11.72 -4.86 -25.32
C VAL A 201 12.78 -4.31 -24.36
N PRO A 202 13.77 -3.52 -24.81
CA PRO A 202 14.76 -2.94 -23.93
C PRO A 202 14.09 -2.03 -22.89
N PRO A 203 14.72 -1.80 -21.72
CA PRO A 203 14.19 -0.84 -20.75
C PRO A 203 14.13 0.56 -21.36
N ASP A 204 13.03 1.27 -21.08
CA ASP A 204 12.78 2.64 -21.52
C ASP A 204 13.80 3.63 -20.95
N VAL A 205 14.24 3.40 -19.71
CA VAL A 205 15.36 4.13 -19.09
C VAL A 205 16.25 3.14 -18.33
N LYS A 206 17.57 3.22 -18.53
CA LYS A 206 18.54 2.44 -17.75
C LYS A 206 18.71 3.06 -16.36
N VAL A 207 18.00 2.51 -15.38
CA VAL A 207 18.05 2.94 -13.98
C VAL A 207 19.15 2.18 -13.22
N ASP A 208 20.09 2.91 -12.62
CA ASP A 208 21.06 2.35 -11.67
C ASP A 208 20.44 2.29 -10.27
N THR A 209 19.99 1.10 -9.86
CA THR A 209 19.35 0.90 -8.56
C THR A 209 20.33 0.90 -7.38
N ARG A 210 21.64 1.03 -7.63
CA ARG A 210 22.71 1.03 -6.62
C ARG A 210 23.60 2.27 -6.74
N ALA A 211 23.07 3.36 -7.29
CA ALA A 211 23.78 4.63 -7.48
C ALA A 211 24.41 5.18 -6.19
N PHE A 212 23.80 4.91 -5.02
CA PHE A 212 24.32 5.33 -3.71
C PHE A 212 25.73 4.82 -3.39
N LEU A 213 26.16 3.68 -3.98
CA LEU A 213 27.52 3.15 -3.80
C LEU A 213 28.60 4.07 -4.37
N LYS A 214 28.23 5.01 -5.24
CA LYS A 214 29.13 6.02 -5.82
C LYS A 214 29.29 7.26 -4.93
N CYS A 215 28.50 7.38 -3.86
CA CYS A 215 28.58 8.53 -2.95
C CYS A 215 29.79 8.48 -2.01
N ARG A 216 30.39 7.30 -1.77
CA ARG A 216 31.49 7.10 -0.82
C ARG A 216 32.40 5.92 -1.23
N PRO A 217 33.74 6.03 -1.16
CA PRO A 217 34.63 4.88 -1.39
C PRO A 217 34.44 3.74 -0.36
N GLU A 218 33.98 4.04 0.86
CA GLU A 218 33.76 3.06 1.95
C GLU A 218 32.89 1.86 1.54
N TYR A 219 31.90 2.09 0.66
CA TYR A 219 31.00 1.05 0.14
C TYR A 219 31.72 -0.10 -0.58
N THR A 220 32.95 0.11 -1.06
CA THR A 220 33.81 -0.93 -1.66
C THR A 220 34.16 -2.03 -0.66
N SER A 221 34.12 -1.75 0.65
CA SER A 221 34.34 -2.75 1.71
C SER A 221 33.06 -3.50 2.13
N LEU A 222 31.88 -3.00 1.75
CA LEU A 222 30.57 -3.45 2.22
C LEU A 222 29.71 -4.12 1.13
N SER A 223 30.16 -4.07 -0.13
CA SER A 223 29.33 -4.40 -1.28
C SER A 223 30.15 -4.68 -2.54
N LEU A 224 29.61 -5.52 -3.44
CA LEU A 224 30.25 -5.82 -4.72
C LEU A 224 29.76 -4.89 -5.83
N ASN A 225 30.67 -4.10 -6.42
CA ASN A 225 30.36 -3.28 -7.58
C ASN A 225 30.31 -4.12 -8.87
N LEU A 226 29.11 -4.50 -9.28
CA LEU A 226 28.86 -5.29 -10.50
C LEU A 226 29.30 -4.62 -11.81
N THR A 227 29.61 -3.31 -11.82
CA THR A 227 30.18 -2.62 -12.99
C THR A 227 31.70 -2.78 -13.13
N GLN A 228 32.37 -3.26 -12.08
CA GLN A 228 33.82 -3.51 -12.03
C GLN A 228 34.09 -5.02 -12.07
N ARG A 229 33.57 -5.72 -13.10
CA ARG A 229 33.93 -7.13 -13.35
C ARG A 229 35.44 -7.22 -13.60
N PRO A 230 36.16 -8.22 -13.04
CA PRO A 230 37.55 -8.46 -13.37
C PRO A 230 37.79 -8.57 -14.88
N HIS A 231 38.98 -8.18 -15.35
CA HIS A 231 39.34 -8.28 -16.77
C HIS A 231 39.11 -9.71 -17.29
N PRO A 232 38.31 -9.89 -18.37
CA PRO A 232 38.00 -11.21 -18.90
C PRO A 232 39.25 -11.97 -19.33
N VAL A 233 39.31 -13.24 -18.93
CA VAL A 233 40.35 -14.22 -19.29
C VAL A 233 39.75 -15.22 -20.28
N GLU A 234 40.55 -15.68 -21.24
CA GLU A 234 40.10 -16.62 -22.27
C GLU A 234 40.14 -18.08 -21.82
N TRP A 235 39.38 -18.93 -22.51
CA TRP A 235 39.30 -20.37 -22.20
C TRP A 235 40.67 -21.06 -22.30
N VAL A 236 41.56 -20.56 -23.16
CA VAL A 236 42.92 -21.09 -23.37
C VAL A 236 43.78 -20.92 -22.11
N ASP A 237 43.67 -19.79 -21.42
CA ASP A 237 44.45 -19.48 -20.21
C ASP A 237 43.89 -20.18 -18.96
N VAL A 238 42.57 -20.40 -18.95
CA VAL A 238 41.85 -21.17 -17.93
C VAL A 238 42.14 -22.68 -18.00
N LEU A 239 42.40 -23.22 -19.19
CA LEU A 239 42.61 -24.66 -19.37
C LEU A 239 43.82 -25.23 -18.56
N PRO A 240 45.00 -24.56 -18.51
CA PRO A 240 46.09 -24.90 -17.60
C PRO A 240 45.72 -24.87 -16.11
N LEU A 241 44.82 -23.98 -15.67
CA LEU A 241 44.38 -23.94 -14.27
C LEU A 241 43.54 -25.18 -13.92
N LEU A 242 42.60 -25.56 -14.80
CA LEU A 242 41.81 -26.79 -14.64
C LEU A 242 42.69 -28.05 -14.73
N GLN A 243 43.76 -28.03 -15.52
CA GLN A 243 44.78 -29.09 -15.52
C GLN A 243 45.54 -29.14 -14.18
N LYS A 244 45.97 -28.00 -13.60
CA LYS A 244 46.59 -27.96 -12.26
C LYS A 244 45.68 -28.51 -11.16
N VAL A 245 44.38 -28.17 -11.18
CA VAL A 245 43.36 -28.76 -10.29
C VAL A 245 43.31 -30.30 -10.40
N SER A 246 43.55 -30.85 -11.60
CA SER A 246 43.62 -32.30 -11.82
C SER A 246 44.90 -32.93 -11.26
N VAL A 247 46.04 -32.24 -11.38
CA VAL A 247 47.36 -32.69 -10.88
C VAL A 247 47.43 -32.60 -9.35
N LEU A 248 46.80 -31.60 -8.74
CA LEU A 248 46.78 -31.39 -7.28
C LEU A 248 45.64 -32.14 -6.57
N LYS A 249 44.93 -33.04 -7.26
CA LYS A 249 43.86 -33.86 -6.67
C LYS A 249 44.36 -34.62 -5.43
N GLY A 250 43.65 -34.46 -4.31
CA GLY A 250 44.03 -35.03 -3.01
C GLY A 250 45.23 -34.35 -2.32
N ARG A 251 45.72 -33.22 -2.84
CA ARG A 251 46.85 -32.43 -2.30
C ARG A 251 46.62 -30.93 -2.25
N MET A 252 45.50 -30.42 -2.79
CA MET A 252 45.12 -29.01 -2.71
C MET A 252 44.98 -28.55 -1.25
N LYS A 253 45.47 -27.35 -0.96
CA LYS A 253 45.24 -26.61 0.28
C LYS A 253 44.02 -25.69 0.12
N PRO A 254 43.43 -25.18 1.22
CA PRO A 254 42.38 -24.15 1.15
C PRO A 254 42.80 -22.93 0.30
N SER A 255 44.06 -22.47 0.43
CA SER A 255 44.63 -21.39 -0.39
C SER A 255 44.57 -21.66 -1.89
N ASP A 256 44.83 -22.90 -2.29
CA ASP A 256 44.90 -23.29 -3.69
C ASP A 256 43.47 -23.30 -4.27
N VAL A 257 42.50 -23.75 -3.48
CA VAL A 257 41.08 -23.79 -3.86
C VAL A 257 40.48 -22.39 -3.98
N SER A 258 40.73 -21.49 -3.02
CA SER A 258 40.23 -20.10 -3.15
C SER A 258 40.89 -19.39 -4.32
N GLN A 259 42.20 -19.53 -4.51
CA GLN A 259 42.92 -18.94 -5.64
C GLN A 259 42.40 -19.47 -6.99
N PHE A 260 42.19 -20.79 -7.14
CA PHE A 260 41.65 -21.33 -8.39
C PHE A 260 40.23 -20.83 -8.66
N LEU A 261 39.36 -20.72 -7.65
CA LEU A 261 38.01 -20.16 -7.84
C LEU A 261 38.05 -18.67 -8.22
N VAL A 262 38.93 -17.88 -7.60
CA VAL A 262 39.13 -16.46 -7.93
C VAL A 262 39.65 -16.27 -9.35
N GLU A 263 40.64 -17.04 -9.79
CA GLU A 263 41.16 -16.95 -11.17
C GLU A 263 40.14 -17.42 -12.21
N LEU A 264 39.41 -18.52 -11.95
CA LEU A 264 38.34 -19.01 -12.83
C LEU A 264 37.16 -18.03 -12.92
N SER A 265 36.89 -17.24 -11.87
CA SER A 265 35.83 -16.23 -11.86
C SER A 265 36.04 -15.10 -12.88
N LYS A 266 37.26 -14.94 -13.39
CA LYS A 266 37.64 -13.97 -14.43
C LYS A 266 37.33 -14.45 -15.85
N LEU A 267 36.90 -15.69 -16.05
CA LEU A 267 36.55 -16.22 -17.38
C LEU A 267 35.47 -15.37 -18.07
N HIS A 268 35.52 -15.27 -19.40
CA HIS A 268 34.49 -14.56 -20.19
C HIS A 268 33.08 -15.20 -20.01
N PRO A 269 32.00 -14.42 -19.81
CA PRO A 269 30.65 -14.94 -19.51
C PRO A 269 30.18 -16.06 -20.45
N ASP A 270 30.36 -15.89 -21.76
CA ASP A 270 29.99 -16.85 -22.82
C ASP A 270 30.60 -18.25 -22.66
N LYS A 271 31.64 -18.40 -21.82
CA LYS A 271 32.31 -19.68 -21.53
C LYS A 271 31.94 -20.26 -20.17
N MET A 272 31.23 -19.52 -19.30
CA MET A 272 30.77 -20.03 -18.00
C MET A 272 29.93 -21.32 -18.13
N PRO A 273 28.99 -21.47 -19.09
CA PRO A 273 28.26 -22.73 -19.26
C PRO A 273 29.16 -23.94 -19.59
N LEU A 274 30.34 -23.73 -20.17
CA LEU A 274 31.33 -24.80 -20.40
C LEU A 274 32.07 -25.13 -19.09
N LEU A 275 32.47 -24.12 -18.32
CA LEU A 275 33.14 -24.28 -17.03
C LEU A 275 32.25 -25.01 -16.01
N LEU A 276 30.98 -24.63 -15.89
CA LEU A 276 30.03 -25.22 -14.94
C LEU A 276 29.80 -26.73 -15.17
N ASN A 277 30.02 -27.21 -16.40
CA ASN A 277 29.91 -28.64 -16.77
C ASN A 277 31.25 -29.40 -16.69
N ASP A 278 32.38 -28.72 -16.46
CA ASP A 278 33.69 -29.35 -16.41
C ASP A 278 33.89 -30.15 -15.11
N GLN A 279 34.22 -31.44 -15.24
CA GLN A 279 34.42 -32.34 -14.09
C GLN A 279 35.52 -31.87 -13.13
N ARG A 280 36.49 -31.09 -13.62
CA ARG A 280 37.60 -30.53 -12.83
C ARG A 280 37.13 -29.33 -12.01
N PHE A 281 36.22 -28.52 -12.55
CA PHE A 281 35.53 -27.47 -11.81
C PHE A 281 34.54 -28.04 -10.78
N ILE A 282 33.76 -29.05 -11.15
CA ILE A 282 32.88 -29.78 -10.20
C ILE A 282 33.70 -30.42 -9.06
N MET A 283 34.90 -30.91 -9.34
CA MET A 283 35.84 -31.38 -8.31
C MET A 283 36.35 -30.24 -7.43
N LEU A 284 36.65 -29.06 -8.00
CA LEU A 284 37.06 -27.88 -7.23
C LEU A 284 35.96 -27.39 -6.27
N LEU A 285 34.69 -27.39 -6.71
CA LEU A 285 33.54 -27.09 -5.84
C LEU A 285 33.37 -28.10 -4.69
N ARG A 286 33.72 -29.37 -4.90
CA ARG A 286 33.76 -30.37 -3.80
C ARG A 286 34.87 -30.06 -2.81
N TYR A 287 36.07 -29.74 -3.30
CA TYR A 287 37.16 -29.32 -2.43
C TYR A 287 36.86 -28.03 -1.66
N SER A 288 36.09 -27.09 -2.21
CA SER A 288 35.65 -25.91 -1.45
C SER A 288 34.67 -26.23 -0.31
N VAL A 289 33.95 -27.36 -0.39
CA VAL A 289 33.13 -27.88 0.71
C VAL A 289 33.96 -28.69 1.71
N GLU A 290 34.90 -29.52 1.23
CA GLU A 290 35.79 -30.32 2.08
C GLU A 290 36.71 -29.44 2.96
N HIS A 291 37.16 -28.29 2.45
CA HIS A 291 37.99 -27.33 3.16
C HIS A 291 37.22 -26.19 3.86
N LEU A 292 35.87 -26.21 3.83
CA LEU A 292 35.03 -25.07 4.21
C LEU A 292 35.29 -24.52 5.63
N ARG A 293 35.54 -25.43 6.60
CA ARG A 293 35.87 -25.10 8.01
C ARG A 293 37.33 -24.70 8.26
N ILE A 294 38.15 -24.68 7.21
CA ILE A 294 39.61 -24.44 7.25
C ILE A 294 39.96 -23.17 6.46
N PHE A 295 39.02 -22.62 5.67
CA PHE A 295 39.16 -21.28 5.10
C PHE A 295 39.26 -20.22 6.20
N SER A 296 40.06 -19.20 5.96
CA SER A 296 39.94 -17.94 6.70
C SER A 296 38.67 -17.18 6.29
N GLU A 297 38.23 -16.25 7.12
CA GLU A 297 37.09 -15.35 6.84
C GLU A 297 37.24 -14.66 5.47
N LEU A 298 38.47 -14.24 5.13
CA LEU A 298 38.79 -13.65 3.83
C LEU A 298 38.58 -14.66 2.69
N GLN A 299 39.11 -15.88 2.80
CA GLN A 299 38.96 -16.91 1.76
C GLN A 299 37.51 -17.33 1.56
N LEU A 300 36.72 -17.37 2.63
CA LEU A 300 35.29 -17.66 2.58
C LEU A 300 34.51 -16.58 1.80
N LEU A 301 34.87 -15.31 1.99
CA LEU A 301 34.31 -14.18 1.22
C LEU A 301 34.83 -14.12 -0.23
N GLU A 302 36.12 -14.39 -0.47
CA GLU A 302 36.72 -14.49 -1.81
C GLU A 302 36.01 -15.57 -2.65
N VAL A 303 35.73 -16.73 -2.06
CA VAL A 303 35.00 -17.82 -2.73
C VAL A 303 33.54 -17.44 -2.98
N LEU A 304 32.85 -16.83 -2.01
CA LEU A 304 31.47 -16.37 -2.22
C LEU A 304 31.39 -15.25 -3.30
N GLN A 305 32.38 -14.36 -3.36
CA GLN A 305 32.50 -13.37 -4.43
C GLN A 305 32.82 -14.02 -5.78
N SER A 306 33.65 -15.05 -5.79
CA SER A 306 33.92 -15.85 -7.00
C SER A 306 32.63 -16.49 -7.52
N PHE A 307 31.75 -16.98 -6.65
CA PHE A 307 30.45 -17.56 -7.04
C PHE A 307 29.51 -16.56 -7.73
N VAL A 308 29.60 -15.26 -7.44
CA VAL A 308 28.87 -14.22 -8.20
C VAL A 308 29.34 -14.16 -9.65
N TRP A 309 30.65 -14.03 -9.86
CA TRP A 309 31.21 -13.86 -11.21
C TRP A 309 31.23 -15.16 -12.02
N LEU A 310 31.34 -16.31 -11.36
CA LEU A 310 31.14 -17.65 -11.93
C LEU A 310 29.67 -17.95 -12.28
N GLU A 311 28.75 -17.04 -11.96
CA GLU A 311 27.32 -17.13 -12.26
C GLU A 311 26.69 -18.45 -11.75
N ILE A 312 27.09 -18.84 -10.53
CA ILE A 312 26.59 -20.05 -9.85
C ILE A 312 25.06 -19.93 -9.64
N PRO A 313 24.25 -20.88 -10.14
CA PRO A 313 22.80 -20.82 -9.98
C PRO A 313 22.39 -20.78 -8.50
N ALA A 314 21.44 -19.92 -8.15
CA ALA A 314 20.94 -19.77 -6.76
C ALA A 314 20.36 -21.07 -6.15
N SER A 315 20.00 -22.05 -6.99
CA SER A 315 19.54 -23.39 -6.61
C SER A 315 20.66 -24.44 -6.46
N HIS A 316 21.94 -24.06 -6.61
CA HIS A 316 23.07 -24.99 -6.54
C HIS A 316 23.43 -25.32 -5.09
N THR A 317 23.48 -26.61 -4.75
CA THR A 317 23.55 -27.08 -3.35
C THR A 317 24.83 -26.71 -2.60
N VAL A 318 25.89 -26.29 -3.29
CA VAL A 318 27.09 -25.72 -2.65
C VAL A 318 26.73 -24.52 -1.77
N LEU A 319 25.74 -23.72 -2.19
CA LEU A 319 25.31 -22.52 -1.51
C LEU A 319 24.65 -22.83 -0.16
N ASP A 320 23.97 -23.97 -0.03
CA ASP A 320 23.35 -24.41 1.24
C ASP A 320 24.41 -24.62 2.33
N VAL A 321 25.58 -25.17 1.95
CA VAL A 321 26.67 -25.45 2.90
C VAL A 321 27.43 -24.18 3.26
N PHE A 322 27.67 -23.29 2.29
CA PHE A 322 28.30 -21.99 2.53
C PHE A 322 27.42 -21.08 3.38
N GLU A 323 26.09 -21.08 3.19
CA GLU A 323 25.14 -20.38 4.07
C GLU A 323 25.20 -20.93 5.50
N ALA A 324 25.23 -22.26 5.65
CA ALA A 324 25.32 -22.91 6.95
C ALA A 324 26.60 -22.55 7.71
N GLU A 325 27.77 -22.53 7.05
CA GLU A 325 29.05 -22.19 7.66
C GLU A 325 29.16 -20.68 7.96
N LEU A 326 28.81 -19.79 7.02
CA LEU A 326 28.84 -18.33 7.28
C LEU A 326 27.93 -17.94 8.44
N ARG A 327 26.79 -18.60 8.60
CA ARG A 327 25.91 -18.44 9.77
C ARG A 327 26.55 -18.95 11.07
N CYS A 328 27.31 -20.05 11.02
CA CYS A 328 28.04 -20.55 12.19
C CYS A 328 29.21 -19.64 12.59
N GLN A 329 29.87 -19.00 11.61
CA GLN A 329 30.98 -18.06 11.83
C GLN A 329 30.52 -16.60 12.06
N ALA A 330 29.21 -16.29 11.98
CA ALA A 330 28.68 -14.93 12.02
C ALA A 330 29.05 -14.11 13.27
N ASN A 331 29.34 -14.76 14.40
CA ASN A 331 29.79 -14.10 15.64
C ASN A 331 31.30 -13.75 15.66
N GLN A 332 32.06 -14.19 14.65
CA GLN A 332 33.50 -13.92 14.49
C GLN A 332 33.72 -12.80 13.46
N LEU A 333 32.88 -12.76 12.42
CA LEU A 333 32.90 -11.75 11.36
C LEU A 333 32.56 -10.34 11.88
N THR A 334 33.30 -9.35 11.42
CA THR A 334 32.97 -7.93 11.62
C THR A 334 31.69 -7.53 10.88
N LEU A 335 31.05 -6.43 11.30
CA LEU A 335 29.87 -5.87 10.61
C LEU A 335 30.11 -5.63 9.10
N HIS A 336 31.33 -5.24 8.70
CA HIS A 336 31.68 -5.00 7.30
C HIS A 336 31.64 -6.31 6.50
N GLN A 337 32.26 -7.37 7.02
CA GLN A 337 32.24 -8.71 6.41
C GLN A 337 30.81 -9.28 6.37
N LEU A 338 30.02 -9.06 7.42
CA LEU A 338 28.63 -9.51 7.47
C LEU A 338 27.75 -8.85 6.41
N LEU A 339 27.90 -7.52 6.22
CA LEU A 339 27.20 -6.75 5.18
C LEU A 339 27.68 -7.11 3.77
N LEU A 340 28.98 -7.33 3.58
CA LEU A 340 29.54 -7.77 2.30
C LEU A 340 28.99 -9.14 1.90
N ALA A 341 29.02 -10.14 2.79
CA ALA A 341 28.43 -11.45 2.51
C ALA A 341 26.92 -11.36 2.22
N ALA A 342 26.16 -10.50 2.91
CA ALA A 342 24.75 -10.28 2.59
C ALA A 342 24.54 -9.71 1.17
N ASP A 343 25.41 -8.79 0.73
CA ASP A 343 25.37 -8.26 -0.63
C ASP A 343 25.82 -9.27 -1.70
N LEU A 344 26.78 -10.14 -1.38
CA LEU A 344 27.20 -11.24 -2.25
C LEU A 344 26.08 -12.28 -2.42
N TRP A 345 25.41 -12.69 -1.33
CA TRP A 345 24.22 -13.56 -1.40
C TRP A 345 23.12 -12.95 -2.27
N ARG A 346 22.87 -11.64 -2.11
CA ARG A 346 21.93 -10.87 -2.94
C ARG A 346 22.39 -10.76 -4.40
N CYS A 347 23.70 -10.70 -4.69
CA CYS A 347 24.24 -10.75 -6.05
C CYS A 347 24.06 -12.13 -6.72
N ILE A 348 24.19 -13.23 -5.97
CA ILE A 348 23.90 -14.60 -6.45
C ILE A 348 22.39 -14.79 -6.69
N GLY A 349 21.54 -13.91 -6.14
CA GLY A 349 20.07 -14.05 -6.16
C GLY A 349 19.53 -15.06 -5.15
N ARG A 350 20.39 -15.58 -4.28
CA ARG A 350 20.06 -16.57 -3.25
C ARG A 350 19.35 -15.88 -2.08
N GLN A 351 18.21 -16.44 -1.65
CA GLN A 351 17.57 -16.06 -0.40
C GLN A 351 18.25 -16.79 0.77
N VAL A 352 18.67 -16.03 1.79
CA VAL A 352 19.43 -16.55 2.95
C VAL A 352 18.85 -16.06 4.30
N PRO A 353 17.57 -16.35 4.61
CA PRO A 353 16.87 -15.70 5.73
C PRO A 353 17.49 -16.02 7.10
N GLN A 354 18.07 -17.21 7.29
CA GLN A 354 18.76 -17.55 8.53
C GLN A 354 20.06 -16.76 8.71
N TYR A 355 20.80 -16.51 7.62
CA TYR A 355 21.99 -15.67 7.66
C TYR A 355 21.64 -14.19 7.89
N LEU A 356 20.59 -13.68 7.24
CA LEU A 356 20.11 -12.31 7.44
C LEU A 356 19.66 -12.07 8.89
N GLN A 357 19.02 -13.04 9.54
CA GLN A 357 18.69 -12.91 10.97
C GLN A 357 19.95 -12.72 11.83
N CYS A 358 21.02 -13.51 11.61
CA CYS A 358 22.27 -13.33 12.35
C CYS A 358 22.94 -11.97 12.08
N LEU A 359 22.87 -11.43 10.86
CA LEU A 359 23.27 -10.05 10.57
C LEU A 359 22.43 -9.04 11.40
N TYR A 360 21.11 -9.19 11.43
CA TYR A 360 20.22 -8.28 12.15
C TYR A 360 20.43 -8.33 13.67
N ASP A 361 20.59 -9.54 14.23
CA ASP A 361 20.91 -9.75 15.64
C ASP A 361 22.27 -9.09 16.00
N SER A 362 23.26 -9.15 15.11
CA SER A 362 24.60 -8.57 15.35
C SER A 362 24.59 -7.04 15.38
N VAL A 363 23.62 -6.35 14.79
CA VAL A 363 23.53 -4.87 14.83
C VAL A 363 23.44 -4.37 16.27
N HIS A 364 22.76 -5.08 17.16
CA HIS A 364 22.66 -4.74 18.58
C HIS A 364 24.01 -4.79 19.33
N LEU A 365 24.96 -5.61 18.86
CA LEU A 365 26.32 -5.69 19.41
C LEU A 365 27.22 -4.58 18.83
N HIS A 366 26.93 -4.13 17.61
CA HIS A 366 27.76 -3.21 16.83
C HIS A 366 27.21 -1.77 16.77
N VAL A 367 26.19 -1.39 17.54
CA VAL A 367 25.52 -0.07 17.46
C VAL A 367 26.51 1.12 17.49
N GLY A 368 27.58 1.04 18.29
CA GLY A 368 28.63 2.07 18.37
C GLY A 368 29.63 2.10 17.19
N GLN A 369 29.48 1.20 16.22
CA GLN A 369 30.31 1.05 15.02
C GLN A 369 29.51 1.25 13.71
N VAL A 370 28.19 1.39 13.78
CA VAL A 370 27.36 1.63 12.58
C VAL A 370 27.51 3.09 12.15
N GLY A 371 28.32 3.34 11.12
CA GLY A 371 28.42 4.64 10.47
C GLY A 371 27.37 4.83 9.38
N VAL A 372 27.56 5.88 8.55
CA VAL A 372 26.68 6.14 7.40
C VAL A 372 26.69 5.00 6.38
N PRO A 373 27.85 4.51 5.87
CA PRO A 373 27.87 3.47 4.85
C PRO A 373 27.20 2.18 5.34
N GLU A 374 27.45 1.79 6.59
CA GLU A 374 26.94 0.57 7.21
C GLU A 374 25.42 0.67 7.41
N LEU A 375 24.91 1.81 7.87
CA LEU A 375 23.47 2.05 8.04
C LEU A 375 22.71 2.03 6.70
N VAL A 376 23.24 2.69 5.67
CA VAL A 376 22.60 2.76 4.35
C VAL A 376 22.62 1.39 3.67
N GLN A 377 23.74 0.65 3.77
CA GLN A 377 23.84 -0.71 3.25
C GLN A 377 22.95 -1.69 4.03
N LEU A 378 22.85 -1.58 5.36
CA LEU A 378 21.92 -2.36 6.17
C LEU A 378 20.47 -2.12 5.75
N LEU A 379 20.06 -0.86 5.57
CA LEU A 379 18.72 -0.49 5.11
C LEU A 379 18.43 -0.93 3.67
N TYR A 380 19.44 -0.93 2.79
CA TYR A 380 19.35 -1.53 1.46
C TYR A 380 19.12 -3.05 1.54
N ILE A 381 19.90 -3.78 2.35
CA ILE A 381 19.75 -5.24 2.54
C ILE A 381 18.39 -5.60 3.18
N ILE A 382 17.95 -4.88 4.21
CA ILE A 382 16.59 -4.98 4.79
C ILE A 382 15.51 -4.75 3.71
N GLY A 383 15.74 -3.77 2.85
CA GLY A 383 14.90 -3.48 1.68
C GLY A 383 14.82 -4.66 0.71
N GLU A 384 15.94 -5.21 0.26
CA GLU A 384 15.93 -6.31 -0.71
C GLU A 384 15.43 -7.64 -0.11
N GLY A 385 15.67 -7.87 1.18
CA GLY A 385 15.09 -8.99 1.95
C GLY A 385 13.61 -8.82 2.32
N ARG A 386 13.00 -7.65 2.03
CA ARG A 386 11.57 -7.34 2.29
C ARG A 386 11.10 -7.49 3.73
N HIS A 387 12.01 -7.55 4.69
CA HIS A 387 11.70 -7.77 6.09
C HIS A 387 12.64 -6.99 7.01
N CYS A 388 12.08 -6.37 8.05
CA CYS A 388 12.82 -5.74 9.14
C CYS A 388 12.33 -6.32 10.48
N PRO A 389 13.21 -6.90 11.32
CA PRO A 389 12.85 -7.33 12.67
C PRO A 389 12.30 -6.18 13.51
N LYS A 390 11.28 -6.47 14.34
CA LYS A 390 10.47 -5.44 15.04
C LYS A 390 11.24 -4.69 16.13
N ASP A 391 12.16 -5.39 16.76
CA ASP A 391 13.18 -4.91 17.70
C ASP A 391 14.19 -3.98 17.02
N LEU A 392 14.66 -4.33 15.81
CA LEU A 392 15.62 -3.54 15.05
C LEU A 392 15.07 -2.18 14.56
N ILE A 393 13.75 -2.01 14.45
CA ILE A 393 13.12 -0.75 13.99
C ILE A 393 13.55 0.45 14.84
N ARG A 394 13.60 0.33 16.17
CA ARG A 394 13.94 1.46 17.07
C ARG A 394 15.43 1.85 17.00
N PRO A 395 16.42 0.93 17.08
CA PRO A 395 17.82 1.22 16.81
C PRO A 395 18.03 1.85 15.43
N VAL A 396 17.38 1.34 14.38
CA VAL A 396 17.50 1.89 13.02
C VAL A 396 16.92 3.31 12.93
N GLU A 397 15.79 3.60 13.59
CA GLU A 397 15.28 4.97 13.66
C GLU A 397 16.26 5.90 14.38
N GLN A 398 16.84 5.46 15.51
CA GLN A 398 17.79 6.24 16.30
C GLN A 398 19.07 6.54 15.51
N LEU A 399 19.72 5.52 14.94
CA LEU A 399 20.91 5.66 14.09
C LEU A 399 20.62 6.57 12.89
N LEU A 400 19.48 6.38 12.21
CA LEU A 400 19.09 7.22 11.09
C LEU A 400 18.91 8.67 11.50
N MET A 401 18.34 8.98 12.67
CA MET A 401 18.23 10.36 13.16
C MET A 401 19.57 10.96 13.57
N CYS A 402 20.53 10.17 14.06
CA CYS A 402 21.89 10.62 14.35
C CYS A 402 22.70 10.95 13.08
N HIS A 403 22.53 10.16 12.02
CA HIS A 403 23.32 10.28 10.78
C HIS A 403 22.64 11.06 9.64
N LEU A 404 21.37 11.45 9.78
CA LEU A 404 20.56 12.05 8.71
C LEU A 404 21.21 13.25 7.99
N SER A 405 21.87 14.14 8.75
CA SER A 405 22.53 15.34 8.22
C SER A 405 23.76 15.04 7.35
N GLN A 406 24.28 13.82 7.42
CA GLN A 406 25.47 13.36 6.70
C GLN A 406 25.11 12.63 5.39
N LEU A 407 23.84 12.25 5.19
CA LEU A 407 23.40 11.46 4.04
C LEU A 407 23.38 12.29 2.73
N HIS A 408 23.88 11.69 1.66
CA HIS A 408 23.82 12.19 0.28
C HIS A 408 22.45 11.91 -0.40
N PRO A 409 22.15 12.49 -1.57
CA PRO A 409 20.84 12.35 -2.22
C PRO A 409 20.42 10.91 -2.54
N GLU A 410 21.32 10.12 -3.16
CA GLU A 410 21.02 8.72 -3.48
C GLU A 410 21.01 7.82 -2.22
N GLU A 411 21.70 8.20 -1.15
CA GLU A 411 21.65 7.51 0.14
C GLU A 411 20.27 7.68 0.79
N VAL A 412 19.71 8.90 0.80
CA VAL A 412 18.33 9.14 1.26
C VAL A 412 17.29 8.45 0.37
N GLY A 413 17.50 8.45 -0.95
CA GLY A 413 16.68 7.67 -1.88
C GLY A 413 16.72 6.17 -1.60
N THR A 414 17.86 5.64 -1.18
CA THR A 414 18.06 4.22 -0.84
C THR A 414 17.43 3.88 0.51
N VAL A 415 17.60 4.72 1.53
CA VAL A 415 16.91 4.63 2.83
C VAL A 415 15.39 4.60 2.65
N CYS A 416 14.83 5.52 1.85
CA CYS A 416 13.40 5.57 1.55
C CYS A 416 12.92 4.31 0.82
N LEU A 417 13.72 3.77 -0.11
CA LEU A 417 13.41 2.53 -0.80
C LEU A 417 13.44 1.32 0.14
N GLY A 418 14.42 1.26 1.04
CA GLY A 418 14.58 0.18 2.03
C GLY A 418 13.37 0.09 2.94
N LEU A 419 13.08 1.19 3.64
CA LEU A 419 11.94 1.31 4.56
C LEU A 419 10.59 1.02 3.87
N PHE A 420 10.42 1.49 2.63
CA PHE A 420 9.24 1.17 1.80
C PHE A 420 9.15 -0.33 1.47
N LYS A 421 10.25 -0.95 1.02
CA LYS A 421 10.28 -2.36 0.60
C LYS A 421 10.06 -3.33 1.77
N SER A 422 10.61 -3.02 2.94
CA SER A 422 10.47 -3.84 4.17
C SER A 422 9.20 -3.53 4.98
N GLN A 423 8.36 -2.60 4.52
CA GLN A 423 7.17 -2.10 5.22
C GLN A 423 7.48 -1.55 6.63
N THR A 424 8.65 -0.94 6.82
CA THR A 424 9.11 -0.41 8.11
C THR A 424 8.50 0.96 8.39
N SER A 425 7.55 1.01 9.34
CA SER A 425 6.98 2.27 9.84
C SER A 425 7.90 2.90 10.90
N LEU A 426 8.31 4.15 10.68
CA LEU A 426 9.02 4.99 11.66
C LEU A 426 8.06 6.02 12.29
N SER A 427 8.50 6.76 13.31
CA SER A 427 7.70 7.88 13.85
C SER A 427 7.48 9.00 12.82
N GLU A 428 6.35 9.71 12.92
CA GLU A 428 6.01 10.82 12.01
C GLU A 428 7.13 11.86 11.91
N GLY A 429 7.72 12.23 13.05
CA GLY A 429 8.82 13.18 13.11
C GLY A 429 10.10 12.67 12.43
N ALA A 430 10.34 11.35 12.40
CA ALA A 430 11.44 10.77 11.63
C ALA A 430 11.14 10.80 10.13
N VAL A 431 9.92 10.42 9.70
CA VAL A 431 9.50 10.50 8.28
C VAL A 431 9.62 11.93 7.76
N THR A 432 9.08 12.92 8.49
CA THR A 432 9.17 14.35 8.14
C THR A 432 10.63 14.79 7.99
N ARG A 433 11.50 14.53 8.97
CA ARG A 433 12.92 14.90 8.87
C ARG A 433 13.64 14.26 7.68
N ILE A 434 13.33 13.00 7.34
CA ILE A 434 13.90 12.32 6.16
C ILE A 434 13.48 13.05 4.87
N VAL A 435 12.24 13.53 4.81
CA VAL A 435 11.70 14.24 3.64
C VAL A 435 12.19 15.70 3.60
N ASP A 436 12.37 16.38 4.74
CA ASP A 436 13.05 17.68 4.81
C ASP A 436 14.51 17.57 4.33
N ARG A 437 15.23 16.51 4.72
CA ARG A 437 16.57 16.23 4.21
C ARG A 437 16.54 15.98 2.71
N ALA A 438 15.60 15.18 2.22
CA ALA A 438 15.41 14.96 0.78
C ALA A 438 15.10 16.25 0.01
N LEU A 439 14.32 17.15 0.59
CA LEU A 439 13.95 18.44 0.02
C LEU A 439 15.16 19.37 -0.12
N SER A 440 16.09 19.34 0.85
CA SER A 440 17.26 20.22 0.89
C SER A 440 18.23 20.10 -0.29
N PHE A 441 18.14 19.02 -1.07
CA PHE A 441 18.96 18.76 -2.27
C PHE A 441 18.11 18.26 -3.47
N VAL A 442 16.81 18.55 -3.50
CA VAL A 442 15.86 17.95 -4.46
C VAL A 442 16.27 18.12 -5.93
N THR A 443 16.95 19.22 -6.27
CA THR A 443 17.50 19.52 -7.60
C THR A 443 18.68 18.64 -8.00
N GLU A 444 19.50 18.19 -7.05
CA GLU A 444 20.69 17.35 -7.27
C GLU A 444 20.34 15.85 -7.29
N MET A 445 19.29 15.47 -6.56
CA MET A 445 18.83 14.09 -6.42
C MET A 445 18.41 13.48 -7.76
N GLY A 446 18.83 12.24 -8.02
CA GLY A 446 18.43 11.48 -9.20
C GLY A 446 16.95 11.10 -9.18
N ASP A 447 16.37 10.91 -10.36
CA ASP A 447 14.93 10.67 -10.50
C ASP A 447 14.48 9.36 -9.82
N PHE A 448 15.40 8.38 -9.70
CA PHE A 448 15.16 7.15 -8.95
C PHE A 448 15.04 7.41 -7.44
N ALA A 449 15.98 8.15 -6.84
CA ALA A 449 15.94 8.53 -5.44
C ALA A 449 14.71 9.40 -5.11
N MET A 450 14.41 10.40 -5.94
CA MET A 450 13.20 11.24 -5.83
C MET A 450 11.91 10.39 -5.84
N VAL A 451 11.82 9.43 -6.76
CA VAL A 451 10.70 8.46 -6.83
C VAL A 451 10.66 7.53 -5.61
N ASN A 452 11.79 7.24 -4.97
CA ASN A 452 11.83 6.42 -3.74
C ASN A 452 11.35 7.21 -2.52
N VAL A 453 11.66 8.50 -2.40
CA VAL A 453 11.05 9.39 -1.38
C VAL A 453 9.53 9.45 -1.57
N LEU A 454 9.05 9.57 -2.82
CA LEU A 454 7.62 9.51 -3.16
C LEU A 454 6.96 8.15 -2.85
N LYS A 455 7.68 7.02 -2.94
CA LYS A 455 7.20 5.71 -2.49
C LYS A 455 7.04 5.68 -0.96
N TYR A 456 8.01 6.22 -0.23
CA TYR A 456 8.01 6.21 1.23
C TYR A 456 6.93 7.14 1.81
N LEU A 457 6.82 8.38 1.31
CA LEU A 457 5.72 9.31 1.65
C LEU A 457 4.34 8.67 1.50
N ARG A 458 4.12 7.93 0.41
CA ARG A 458 2.86 7.21 0.14
C ARG A 458 2.61 6.04 1.09
N PHE A 459 3.67 5.38 1.56
CA PHE A 459 3.57 4.29 2.54
C PHE A 459 3.30 4.82 3.96
N SER A 460 3.91 5.95 4.32
CA SER A 460 3.70 6.63 5.61
C SER A 460 2.47 7.54 5.66
N TYR A 461 1.74 7.73 4.54
CA TYR A 461 0.59 8.64 4.39
C TYR A 461 0.88 10.11 4.81
N LEU A 462 2.14 10.52 4.73
CA LEU A 462 2.57 11.85 5.17
C LEU A 462 2.27 12.89 4.08
N TYR A 463 1.41 13.87 4.39
CA TYR A 463 1.15 15.01 3.51
C TYR A 463 2.25 16.08 3.68
N HIS A 464 3.40 15.88 3.04
CA HIS A 464 4.53 16.80 3.15
C HIS A 464 4.40 17.96 2.14
N ARG A 465 3.69 19.02 2.55
CA ARG A 465 3.28 20.15 1.67
C ARG A 465 4.43 20.70 0.80
N THR A 466 5.54 21.10 1.42
CA THR A 466 6.69 21.74 0.73
C THR A 466 7.38 20.80 -0.27
N TRP A 467 7.36 19.49 -0.01
CA TRP A 467 7.87 18.50 -0.96
C TRP A 467 6.93 18.36 -2.15
N LEU A 468 5.62 18.29 -1.92
CA LEU A 468 4.62 18.21 -2.99
C LEU A 468 4.62 19.48 -3.88
N GLU A 469 4.83 20.65 -3.27
CA GLU A 469 5.02 21.92 -3.98
C GLU A 469 6.33 21.94 -4.81
N ALA A 470 7.43 21.34 -4.32
CA ALA A 470 8.64 21.17 -5.11
C ALA A 470 8.46 20.17 -6.28
N MET A 471 7.72 19.07 -6.07
CA MET A 471 7.40 18.11 -7.14
C MET A 471 6.57 18.73 -8.27
N ALA A 472 5.76 19.75 -7.98
CA ALA A 472 5.01 20.49 -9.00
C ALA A 472 5.90 21.26 -9.98
N GLN A 473 7.14 21.56 -9.60
CA GLN A 473 8.16 22.18 -10.47
C GLN A 473 9.10 21.13 -11.06
N GLU A 474 9.56 20.18 -10.25
CA GLU A 474 10.61 19.24 -10.66
C GLU A 474 10.09 18.11 -11.55
N VAL A 475 8.87 17.59 -11.35
CA VAL A 475 8.36 16.50 -12.21
C VAL A 475 8.20 16.94 -13.66
N PRO A 476 7.53 18.06 -14.01
CA PRO A 476 7.41 18.50 -15.40
C PRO A 476 8.77 18.65 -16.10
N ARG A 477 9.77 19.23 -15.41
CA ARG A 477 11.13 19.39 -15.92
C ARG A 477 11.84 18.07 -16.21
N ARG A 478 11.52 17.02 -15.44
CA ARG A 478 12.16 15.68 -15.50
C ARG A 478 11.38 14.65 -16.33
N THR A 479 10.11 14.90 -16.64
CA THR A 479 9.21 13.86 -17.19
C THR A 479 9.75 13.22 -18.47
N HIS A 480 10.35 14.02 -19.37
CA HIS A 480 10.91 13.55 -20.65
C HIS A 480 12.06 12.52 -20.52
N ARG A 481 12.73 12.44 -19.36
CA ARG A 481 13.82 11.49 -19.07
C ARG A 481 13.47 10.43 -18.02
N MET A 482 12.23 10.46 -17.51
CA MET A 482 11.76 9.53 -16.49
C MET A 482 11.02 8.33 -17.11
N GLY A 483 11.48 7.12 -16.77
CA GLY A 483 10.82 5.89 -17.21
C GLY A 483 9.39 5.74 -16.68
N VAL A 484 8.58 4.96 -17.38
CA VAL A 484 7.14 4.75 -17.15
C VAL A 484 6.82 4.29 -15.74
N GLN A 485 7.72 3.51 -15.13
CA GLN A 485 7.57 3.02 -13.75
C GLN A 485 7.75 4.18 -12.76
N GLY A 486 8.64 5.13 -13.05
CA GLY A 486 8.82 6.38 -12.31
C GLY A 486 7.57 7.26 -12.38
N LEU A 487 7.09 7.55 -13.60
CA LEU A 487 5.91 8.38 -13.83
C LEU A 487 4.65 7.78 -13.16
N MET A 488 4.44 6.46 -13.29
CA MET A 488 3.38 5.76 -12.59
C MET A 488 3.50 5.90 -11.07
N HIS A 489 4.72 5.80 -10.50
CA HIS A 489 4.92 5.97 -9.07
C HIS A 489 4.64 7.40 -8.59
N VAL A 490 5.01 8.43 -9.36
CA VAL A 490 4.65 9.84 -9.08
C VAL A 490 3.14 9.99 -9.01
N THR A 491 2.42 9.64 -10.09
CA THR A 491 0.96 9.82 -10.15
C THR A 491 0.21 8.98 -9.13
N LEU A 492 0.71 7.78 -8.82
CA LEU A 492 0.13 6.94 -7.78
C LEU A 492 0.32 7.55 -6.38
N THR A 493 1.43 8.25 -6.13
CA THR A 493 1.63 9.04 -4.89
C THR A 493 0.73 10.27 -4.85
N CYS A 494 0.56 11.01 -5.95
CA CYS A 494 -0.45 12.08 -6.06
C CYS A 494 -1.85 11.55 -5.69
N SER A 495 -2.29 10.44 -6.29
CA SER A 495 -3.62 9.87 -6.04
C SER A 495 -3.82 9.33 -4.62
N ALA A 496 -2.76 8.86 -3.96
CA ALA A 496 -2.84 8.26 -2.62
C ALA A 496 -2.70 9.29 -1.49
N LEU A 497 -1.96 10.39 -1.70
CA LEU A 497 -1.93 11.56 -0.80
C LEU A 497 -3.05 12.56 -1.11
N HIS A 498 -3.95 12.21 -2.04
CA HIS A 498 -5.03 13.04 -2.59
C HIS A 498 -4.55 14.37 -3.20
N TYR A 499 -3.25 14.50 -3.48
CA TYR A 499 -2.63 15.71 -4.03
C TYR A 499 -2.85 15.79 -5.54
N ARG A 500 -3.82 16.60 -5.96
CA ARG A 500 -4.01 16.95 -7.38
C ARG A 500 -3.10 18.13 -7.73
N ASN A 501 -2.31 17.98 -8.80
CA ASN A 501 -1.60 19.08 -9.42
C ASN A 501 -1.64 18.92 -10.94
N ASP A 502 -2.24 19.89 -11.62
CA ASP A 502 -2.54 19.77 -13.04
C ASP A 502 -1.28 19.87 -13.93
N SER A 503 -0.20 20.51 -13.47
CA SER A 503 1.11 20.53 -14.17
C SER A 503 1.77 19.14 -14.18
N ILE A 504 1.78 18.46 -13.02
CA ILE A 504 2.28 17.07 -12.90
C ILE A 504 1.43 16.13 -13.78
N LEU A 505 0.10 16.27 -13.74
CA LEU A 505 -0.80 15.36 -14.45
C LEU A 505 -0.81 15.58 -15.97
N THR A 506 -0.66 16.83 -16.44
CA THR A 506 -0.51 17.13 -17.87
C THR A 506 0.80 16.59 -18.43
N SER A 507 1.95 16.92 -17.84
CA SER A 507 3.27 16.49 -18.35
C SER A 507 3.39 14.96 -18.42
N VAL A 508 2.88 14.25 -17.41
CA VAL A 508 2.79 12.78 -17.44
C VAL A 508 1.83 12.29 -18.54
N ALA A 509 0.66 12.92 -18.72
CA ALA A 509 -0.29 12.51 -19.76
C ALA A 509 0.25 12.69 -21.18
N GLU A 510 1.08 13.72 -21.42
CA GLU A 510 1.79 13.96 -22.69
C GLU A 510 2.87 12.91 -22.96
N SER A 511 3.58 12.48 -21.91
CA SER A 511 4.73 11.57 -22.04
C SER A 511 4.37 10.09 -22.09
N ILE A 512 3.24 9.69 -21.50
CA ILE A 512 2.84 8.28 -21.42
C ILE A 512 2.55 7.61 -22.78
N PRO A 513 1.86 8.22 -23.76
CA PRO A 513 1.51 7.58 -25.02
C PRO A 513 2.68 6.98 -25.81
N SER A 514 3.85 7.62 -25.80
CA SER A 514 5.08 7.09 -26.44
C SER A 514 5.74 5.98 -25.62
N LEU A 515 5.58 6.01 -24.29
CA LEU A 515 6.13 5.01 -23.36
C LEU A 515 5.26 3.74 -23.24
N VAL A 516 4.03 3.73 -23.76
CA VAL A 516 3.09 2.59 -23.72
C VAL A 516 3.67 1.21 -24.09
N PRO A 517 4.59 1.05 -25.08
CA PRO A 517 5.22 -0.25 -25.36
C PRO A 517 5.92 -0.87 -24.13
N HIS A 518 6.41 -0.04 -23.21
CA HIS A 518 7.15 -0.42 -22.00
C HIS A 518 6.25 -0.57 -20.77
N CYS A 519 5.02 -0.02 -20.78
CA CYS A 519 4.02 -0.26 -19.73
C CYS A 519 3.78 -1.76 -19.53
N ARG A 520 3.97 -2.31 -18.32
CA ARG A 520 3.37 -3.61 -17.93
C ARG A 520 1.88 -3.40 -17.63
N SER A 521 1.10 -4.47 -17.55
CA SER A 521 -0.32 -4.39 -17.15
C SER A 521 -0.51 -3.62 -15.85
N LYS A 522 0.34 -3.85 -14.84
CA LYS A 522 0.34 -3.09 -13.57
C LYS A 522 0.48 -1.58 -13.79
N ASP A 523 1.41 -1.17 -14.64
CA ASP A 523 1.75 0.25 -14.78
C ASP A 523 0.62 1.00 -15.48
N SER A 524 0.08 0.44 -16.58
CA SER A 524 -1.11 0.97 -17.26
C SER A 524 -2.31 1.09 -16.31
N SER A 525 -2.59 0.04 -15.55
CA SER A 525 -3.71 0.06 -14.61
C SER A 525 -3.53 1.06 -13.48
N LYS A 526 -2.32 1.23 -12.93
CA LYS A 526 -2.07 2.20 -11.86
C LYS A 526 -2.05 3.66 -12.35
N LEU A 527 -1.68 3.91 -13.62
CA LEU A 527 -1.88 5.21 -14.27
C LEU A 527 -3.37 5.54 -14.43
N LEU A 528 -4.15 4.64 -15.05
CA LEU A 528 -5.61 4.79 -15.18
C LEU A 528 -6.30 4.99 -13.83
N TRP A 529 -5.86 4.24 -12.81
CA TRP A 529 -6.32 4.39 -11.43
C TRP A 529 -6.04 5.77 -10.85
N ALA A 530 -4.80 6.27 -10.99
CA ALA A 530 -4.38 7.54 -10.42
C ALA A 530 -5.14 8.72 -11.03
N PHE A 531 -5.22 8.76 -12.36
CA PHE A 531 -5.94 9.79 -13.12
C PHE A 531 -7.45 9.74 -12.84
N GLY A 532 -8.05 8.54 -12.80
CA GLY A 532 -9.46 8.35 -12.44
C GLY A 532 -9.78 8.77 -11.01
N THR A 533 -8.89 8.45 -10.05
CA THR A 533 -9.05 8.82 -8.63
C THR A 533 -8.98 10.33 -8.42
N LEU A 534 -8.11 11.02 -9.17
CA LEU A 534 -7.97 12.48 -9.14
C LEU A 534 -8.93 13.23 -10.09
N GLY A 535 -9.82 12.51 -10.79
CA GLY A 535 -10.76 13.07 -11.76
C GLY A 535 -10.08 13.90 -12.86
N PHE A 536 -8.95 13.43 -13.40
CA PHE A 536 -8.17 14.16 -14.39
C PHE A 536 -8.46 13.67 -15.81
N LEU A 537 -8.90 14.60 -16.66
CA LEU A 537 -9.10 14.40 -18.10
C LEU A 537 -8.08 15.28 -18.86
N PRO A 538 -7.04 14.69 -19.48
CA PRO A 538 -5.99 15.44 -20.15
C PRO A 538 -6.48 15.98 -21.51
N ILE A 539 -7.08 17.17 -21.50
CA ILE A 539 -7.62 17.83 -22.71
C ILE A 539 -6.52 18.00 -23.79
N GLN A 540 -5.29 18.30 -23.36
CA GLN A 540 -4.12 18.48 -24.24
C GLN A 540 -3.50 17.15 -24.72
N SER A 541 -3.89 16.01 -24.14
CA SER A 541 -3.39 14.68 -24.50
C SER A 541 -4.52 13.65 -24.61
N PRO A 542 -5.43 13.79 -25.60
CA PRO A 542 -6.57 12.90 -25.77
C PRO A 542 -6.18 11.43 -26.02
N GLY A 543 -4.97 11.17 -26.51
CA GLY A 543 -4.43 9.82 -26.68
C GLY A 543 -4.08 9.08 -25.39
N PHE A 544 -4.04 9.76 -24.23
CA PHE A 544 -3.65 9.15 -22.95
C PHE A 544 -4.53 7.94 -22.57
N TYR A 545 -5.85 8.15 -22.43
CA TYR A 545 -6.78 7.08 -22.04
C TYR A 545 -6.86 5.95 -23.10
N PRO A 546 -7.06 6.21 -24.40
CA PRO A 546 -7.06 5.17 -25.43
C PRO A 546 -5.79 4.33 -25.47
N SER A 547 -4.61 4.97 -25.40
CA SER A 547 -3.33 4.25 -25.49
C SER A 547 -3.13 3.28 -24.31
N LEU A 548 -3.56 3.66 -23.11
CA LEU A 548 -3.56 2.77 -21.93
C LEU A 548 -4.64 1.68 -21.98
N ILE A 549 -5.85 1.95 -22.50
CA ILE A 549 -6.88 0.93 -22.72
C ILE A 549 -6.37 -0.13 -23.70
N ASP A 550 -5.76 0.27 -24.82
CA ASP A 550 -5.20 -0.65 -25.79
C ASP A 550 -3.97 -1.41 -25.24
N ALA A 551 -3.22 -0.84 -24.30
CA ALA A 551 -2.18 -1.55 -23.56
C ALA A 551 -2.77 -2.71 -22.72
N LEU A 552 -3.92 -2.49 -22.06
CA LEU A 552 -4.63 -3.55 -21.34
C LEU A 552 -5.17 -4.62 -22.28
N ARG A 553 -5.75 -4.24 -23.43
CA ARG A 553 -6.21 -5.18 -24.47
C ARG A 553 -5.07 -6.08 -24.97
N LYS A 554 -3.94 -5.48 -25.33
CA LYS A 554 -2.71 -6.17 -25.80
C LYS A 554 -2.05 -7.05 -24.72
N ARG A 555 -2.47 -6.92 -23.45
CA ARG A 555 -1.98 -7.70 -22.30
C ARG A 555 -3.08 -8.58 -21.66
N LYS A 556 -4.20 -8.83 -22.35
CA LYS A 556 -5.37 -9.59 -21.84
C LYS A 556 -5.03 -10.94 -21.16
N ALA A 557 -4.02 -11.66 -21.64
CA ALA A 557 -3.57 -12.92 -21.04
C ALA A 557 -2.95 -12.76 -19.64
N GLU A 558 -2.29 -11.64 -19.34
CA GLU A 558 -1.64 -11.39 -18.03
C GLU A 558 -2.64 -11.40 -16.87
N PHE A 559 -3.92 -11.08 -17.13
CA PHE A 559 -4.97 -11.01 -16.12
C PHE A 559 -5.40 -12.38 -15.57
N GLN A 560 -4.98 -13.50 -16.20
CA GLN A 560 -5.12 -14.83 -15.59
C GLN A 560 -4.21 -14.99 -14.35
N ARG A 561 -3.06 -14.31 -14.34
CA ARG A 561 -2.10 -14.33 -13.23
C ARG A 561 -2.24 -13.10 -12.31
N TYR A 562 -2.69 -11.98 -12.88
CA TYR A 562 -2.81 -10.69 -12.18
C TYR A 562 -4.20 -10.04 -12.40
N PRO A 563 -5.30 -10.66 -11.93
CA PRO A 563 -6.68 -10.18 -12.15
C PRO A 563 -6.93 -8.80 -11.51
N GLU A 564 -6.22 -8.46 -10.43
CA GLU A 564 -6.33 -7.15 -9.79
C GLU A 564 -5.85 -6.00 -10.69
N HIS A 565 -5.00 -6.27 -11.69
CA HIS A 565 -4.61 -5.25 -12.66
C HIS A 565 -5.81 -4.81 -13.50
N LEU A 566 -6.62 -5.74 -14.02
CA LEU A 566 -7.78 -5.41 -14.86
C LEU A 566 -8.81 -4.58 -14.07
N LEU A 567 -9.19 -5.05 -12.88
CA LEU A 567 -10.09 -4.33 -11.98
C LEU A 567 -9.49 -3.01 -11.48
N THR A 568 -8.15 -2.89 -11.41
CA THR A 568 -7.49 -1.62 -11.08
C THR A 568 -7.72 -0.57 -12.16
N GLY A 569 -7.49 -0.93 -13.44
CA GLY A 569 -7.68 -0.02 -14.57
C GLY A 569 -9.15 0.32 -14.81
N LEU A 570 -10.04 -0.68 -14.79
CA LEU A 570 -11.47 -0.48 -15.05
C LEU A 570 -12.17 0.39 -14.02
N LEU A 571 -11.84 0.30 -12.72
CA LEU A 571 -12.41 1.23 -11.74
C LEU A 571 -11.87 2.66 -11.89
N GLY A 572 -10.62 2.84 -12.34
CA GLY A 572 -10.10 4.17 -12.70
C GLY A 572 -10.87 4.79 -13.87
N LEU A 573 -11.16 3.98 -14.89
CA LEU A 573 -11.96 4.38 -16.05
C LEU A 573 -13.43 4.68 -15.68
N ALA A 574 -14.07 3.85 -14.87
CA ALA A 574 -15.44 4.05 -14.42
C ALA A 574 -15.61 5.38 -13.63
N PHE A 575 -14.63 5.77 -12.83
CA PHE A 575 -14.66 7.07 -12.13
C PHE A 575 -14.79 8.26 -13.09
N VAL A 576 -14.21 8.17 -14.30
CA VAL A 576 -14.30 9.18 -15.37
C VAL A 576 -15.29 8.80 -16.48
N SER A 577 -16.28 7.95 -16.19
CA SER A 577 -17.35 7.52 -17.12
C SER A 577 -16.87 6.84 -18.40
N GLN A 578 -15.72 6.16 -18.36
CA GLN A 578 -15.21 5.36 -19.47
C GLN A 578 -15.40 3.87 -19.21
N PHE A 579 -16.00 3.17 -20.16
CA PHE A 579 -16.29 1.73 -20.05
C PHE A 579 -15.90 1.00 -21.34
N PRO A 580 -14.65 0.51 -21.49
CA PRO A 580 -14.26 -0.34 -22.62
C PRO A 580 -14.96 -1.70 -22.51
N GLU A 581 -16.08 -1.86 -23.22
CA GLU A 581 -17.02 -2.97 -23.12
C GLU A 581 -16.38 -4.37 -23.27
N ASP A 582 -15.34 -4.50 -24.09
CA ASP A 582 -14.58 -5.74 -24.31
C ASP A 582 -13.76 -6.17 -23.06
N LEU A 583 -13.28 -5.19 -22.29
CA LEU A 583 -12.57 -5.41 -21.03
C LEU A 583 -13.53 -5.54 -19.84
N VAL A 584 -14.66 -4.83 -19.85
CA VAL A 584 -15.73 -4.99 -18.85
C VAL A 584 -16.37 -6.39 -18.97
N THR A 585 -16.64 -6.85 -20.19
CA THR A 585 -17.12 -8.22 -20.48
C THR A 585 -16.18 -9.27 -19.90
N LEU A 586 -14.86 -9.08 -20.07
CA LEU A 586 -13.86 -9.96 -19.45
C LEU A 586 -13.94 -9.91 -17.91
N ALA A 587 -13.94 -8.71 -17.32
CA ALA A 587 -13.88 -8.54 -15.87
C ALA A 587 -15.13 -9.00 -15.10
N LEU A 588 -16.28 -9.09 -15.77
CA LEU A 588 -17.53 -9.60 -15.19
C LEU A 588 -17.88 -11.02 -15.68
N SER A 589 -17.06 -11.65 -16.53
CA SER A 589 -17.28 -13.02 -17.01
C SER A 589 -17.26 -14.04 -15.87
N PRO A 590 -18.08 -15.12 -15.92
CA PRO A 590 -18.11 -16.15 -14.87
C PRO A 590 -16.72 -16.74 -14.57
N GLU A 591 -15.89 -16.92 -15.59
CA GLU A 591 -14.53 -17.47 -15.49
C GLU A 591 -13.60 -16.51 -14.72
N PHE A 592 -13.68 -15.21 -15.00
CA PHE A 592 -12.86 -14.20 -14.33
C PHE A 592 -13.33 -13.93 -12.90
N VAL A 593 -14.65 -13.96 -12.67
CA VAL A 593 -15.23 -13.87 -11.32
C VAL A 593 -14.79 -15.07 -10.49
N TYR A 594 -14.86 -16.29 -11.03
CA TYR A 594 -14.40 -17.52 -10.36
C TYR A 594 -12.89 -17.48 -10.04
N LEU A 595 -12.06 -17.04 -10.99
CA LEU A 595 -10.63 -16.81 -10.78
C LEU A 595 -10.37 -15.81 -9.64
N SER A 596 -11.09 -14.68 -9.66
CA SER A 596 -10.97 -13.60 -8.66
C SER A 596 -11.48 -14.01 -7.27
N LEU A 597 -12.42 -14.95 -7.20
CA LEU A 597 -12.95 -15.52 -5.95
C LEU A 597 -12.05 -16.60 -5.35
N ARG A 598 -11.33 -17.38 -6.18
CA ARG A 598 -10.42 -18.43 -5.71
C ARG A 598 -9.11 -17.91 -5.13
N ASN A 599 -8.68 -16.69 -5.49
CA ASN A 599 -7.43 -16.13 -4.98
C ASN A 599 -7.62 -15.49 -3.59
N SER A 600 -7.50 -16.30 -2.54
CA SER A 600 -7.68 -15.89 -1.14
C SER A 600 -6.71 -14.79 -0.64
N GLN A 601 -5.64 -14.50 -1.38
CA GLN A 601 -4.72 -13.39 -1.06
C GLN A 601 -5.24 -12.02 -1.53
N LEU A 602 -6.27 -11.98 -2.40
CA LEU A 602 -6.78 -10.77 -3.05
C LEU A 602 -8.28 -10.54 -2.77
N GLU A 603 -8.63 -9.48 -2.04
CA GLU A 603 -10.03 -9.12 -1.73
C GLU A 603 -10.73 -8.41 -2.91
N LEU A 604 -10.96 -9.12 -4.03
CA LEU A 604 -11.52 -8.53 -5.25
C LEU A 604 -13.05 -8.42 -5.27
N LYS A 605 -13.77 -9.09 -4.37
CA LYS A 605 -15.25 -9.06 -4.29
C LYS A 605 -15.82 -7.63 -4.35
N LYS A 606 -15.28 -6.73 -3.52
CA LYS A 606 -15.70 -5.33 -3.42
C LYS A 606 -15.44 -4.55 -4.71
N ASP A 607 -14.33 -4.84 -5.39
CA ASP A 607 -13.93 -4.16 -6.63
C ASP A 607 -14.78 -4.59 -7.83
N MET A 608 -15.06 -5.89 -7.96
CA MET A 608 -16.03 -6.41 -8.94
C MET A 608 -17.43 -5.82 -8.69
N PHE A 609 -17.87 -5.75 -7.43
CA PHE A 609 -19.18 -5.19 -7.08
C PHE A 609 -19.29 -3.69 -7.40
N THR A 610 -18.23 -2.90 -7.14
CA THR A 610 -18.17 -1.49 -7.56
C THR A 610 -18.23 -1.34 -9.08
N LEU A 611 -17.60 -2.23 -9.86
CA LEU A 611 -17.66 -2.21 -11.32
C LEU A 611 -19.06 -2.59 -11.85
N ASP A 612 -19.63 -3.68 -11.36
CA ASP A 612 -20.96 -4.18 -11.75
C ASP A 612 -22.05 -3.13 -11.51
N GLY A 613 -22.02 -2.45 -10.35
CA GLY A 613 -22.96 -1.38 -10.03
C GLY A 613 -22.76 -0.09 -10.82
N ALA A 614 -21.55 0.18 -11.34
CA ALA A 614 -21.31 1.29 -12.25
C ALA A 614 -21.84 0.99 -13.66
N VAL A 615 -21.53 -0.21 -14.18
CA VAL A 615 -22.08 -0.72 -15.45
C VAL A 615 -23.61 -0.72 -15.43
N ALA A 616 -24.22 -1.09 -14.30
CA ALA A 616 -25.68 -1.11 -14.13
C ALA A 616 -26.38 0.25 -14.30
N LEU A 617 -25.67 1.37 -14.09
CA LEU A 617 -26.23 2.72 -14.07
C LEU A 617 -25.75 3.56 -15.26
N GLU A 618 -24.48 3.43 -15.65
CA GLU A 618 -23.89 4.23 -16.73
C GLU A 618 -23.92 3.53 -18.10
N LEU A 619 -24.25 2.23 -18.18
CA LEU A 619 -24.51 1.52 -19.43
C LEU A 619 -25.93 0.89 -19.49
N PRO A 620 -27.02 1.68 -19.64
CA PRO A 620 -28.40 1.17 -19.64
C PRO A 620 -28.72 0.11 -20.73
N GLN A 621 -27.93 0.05 -21.80
CA GLN A 621 -28.09 -0.93 -22.89
C GLN A 621 -27.19 -2.17 -22.75
N TRP A 622 -26.49 -2.33 -21.62
CA TRP A 622 -25.55 -3.42 -21.41
C TRP A 622 -26.19 -4.81 -21.47
N LYS A 623 -25.73 -5.63 -22.43
CA LYS A 623 -26.12 -7.04 -22.61
C LYS A 623 -25.01 -8.04 -22.25
N GLY A 624 -23.85 -7.55 -21.81
CA GLY A 624 -22.73 -8.38 -21.39
C GLY A 624 -22.95 -9.04 -20.00
N PRO A 625 -21.97 -9.81 -19.51
CA PRO A 625 -22.08 -10.51 -18.23
C PRO A 625 -22.19 -9.55 -17.05
N ARG A 626 -22.70 -10.08 -15.94
CA ARG A 626 -23.04 -9.39 -14.68
C ARG A 626 -22.78 -10.33 -13.50
N LEU A 627 -22.55 -9.77 -12.31
CA LEU A 627 -22.44 -10.58 -11.09
C LEU A 627 -23.79 -11.23 -10.74
N SER A 628 -23.73 -12.41 -10.14
CA SER A 628 -24.93 -13.17 -9.73
C SER A 628 -25.74 -12.43 -8.65
N GLY A 629 -26.97 -12.90 -8.36
CA GLY A 629 -27.78 -12.33 -7.28
C GLY A 629 -27.10 -12.47 -5.92
N GLU A 630 -26.69 -13.70 -5.63
CA GLU A 630 -26.14 -14.14 -4.34
C GLU A 630 -24.84 -13.40 -4.01
N LEU A 631 -23.93 -13.25 -4.98
CA LEU A 631 -22.66 -12.53 -4.76
C LEU A 631 -22.87 -11.02 -4.56
N ARG A 632 -23.88 -10.42 -5.21
CA ARG A 632 -24.22 -9.01 -5.01
C ARG A 632 -24.85 -8.78 -3.64
N GLU A 633 -25.73 -9.68 -3.20
CA GLU A 633 -26.32 -9.64 -1.85
C GLU A 633 -25.28 -9.90 -0.76
N GLU A 634 -24.38 -10.88 -0.93
CA GLU A 634 -23.30 -11.19 0.01
C GLU A 634 -22.38 -9.97 0.23
N VAL A 635 -21.94 -9.32 -0.85
CA VAL A 635 -21.05 -8.16 -0.76
C VAL A 635 -21.80 -6.92 -0.25
N ALA A 636 -23.08 -6.74 -0.59
CA ALA A 636 -23.90 -5.67 -0.02
C ALA A 636 -24.09 -5.85 1.50
N ALA A 637 -24.40 -7.07 1.96
CA ALA A 637 -24.56 -7.40 3.37
C ALA A 637 -23.24 -7.26 4.16
N MET A 638 -22.12 -7.70 3.58
CA MET A 638 -20.77 -7.49 4.13
C MET A 638 -20.46 -6.00 4.32
N LEU A 639 -20.70 -5.18 3.30
CA LEU A 639 -20.45 -3.74 3.34
C LEU A 639 -21.39 -3.02 4.33
N TRP A 640 -22.66 -3.45 4.41
CA TRP A 640 -23.64 -2.89 5.35
C TRP A 640 -23.30 -3.23 6.80
N LYS A 641 -22.99 -4.51 7.11
CA LYS A 641 -22.54 -4.93 8.45
C LYS A 641 -21.32 -4.13 8.91
N PHE A 642 -20.36 -3.89 8.01
CA PHE A 642 -19.20 -3.04 8.32
C PHE A 642 -19.60 -1.58 8.55
N ALA A 643 -20.43 -1.00 7.67
CA ALA A 643 -20.93 0.38 7.83
C ALA A 643 -21.68 0.59 9.15
N GLN A 644 -22.53 -0.35 9.56
CA GLN A 644 -23.23 -0.34 10.84
C GLN A 644 -22.27 -0.31 12.04
N SER A 645 -21.15 -1.03 11.97
CA SER A 645 -20.17 -1.15 13.05
C SER A 645 -19.19 0.02 13.20
N ASP A 646 -19.18 0.97 12.27
CA ASP A 646 -18.15 2.02 12.18
C ASP A 646 -18.73 3.36 11.70
N VAL A 647 -19.09 3.51 10.41
CA VAL A 647 -19.58 4.80 9.87
C VAL A 647 -20.94 5.23 10.44
N CYS A 648 -21.87 4.31 10.68
CA CYS A 648 -23.19 4.62 11.24
C CYS A 648 -23.16 5.08 12.72
N LEU A 649 -22.01 4.93 13.39
CA LEU A 649 -21.77 5.32 14.79
C LEU A 649 -20.97 6.61 14.93
N LYS A 650 -20.56 7.24 13.81
CA LYS A 650 -19.75 8.46 13.86
C LYS A 650 -20.58 9.65 14.37
N PRO A 651 -20.03 10.51 15.26
CA PRO A 651 -20.76 11.66 15.80
C PRO A 651 -21.35 12.57 14.72
N GLU A 652 -20.63 12.79 13.62
CA GLU A 652 -21.10 13.62 12.50
C GLU A 652 -22.27 12.99 11.72
N VAL A 653 -22.45 11.67 11.77
CA VAL A 653 -23.58 10.97 11.15
C VAL A 653 -24.77 10.91 12.10
N LEU A 654 -24.54 10.59 13.38
CA LEU A 654 -25.58 10.52 14.40
C LEU A 654 -26.22 11.89 14.68
N GLU A 655 -25.43 12.96 14.75
CA GLU A 655 -25.97 14.32 14.93
C GLU A 655 -26.77 14.77 13.69
N ALA A 656 -26.33 14.38 12.48
CA ALA A 656 -27.04 14.72 11.25
C ALA A 656 -28.38 13.99 11.14
N GLU A 657 -28.39 12.68 11.43
CA GLU A 657 -29.59 11.86 11.49
C GLU A 657 -30.57 12.41 12.52
N SER A 658 -30.14 12.65 13.76
CA SER A 658 -30.97 13.17 14.83
C SER A 658 -31.53 14.57 14.51
N ALA A 659 -30.71 15.49 14.00
CA ALA A 659 -31.19 16.83 13.66
C ALA A 659 -32.11 16.85 12.41
N LEU A 660 -31.97 15.89 11.49
CA LEU A 660 -32.94 15.70 10.41
C LEU A 660 -34.27 15.11 10.92
N GLN A 661 -34.23 14.24 11.93
CA GLN A 661 -35.44 13.68 12.54
C GLN A 661 -36.25 14.75 13.27
N ASP A 662 -35.61 15.62 14.06
CA ASP A 662 -36.24 16.81 14.65
C ASP A 662 -36.89 17.70 13.56
N LEU A 663 -36.11 18.07 12.54
CA LEU A 663 -36.52 19.01 11.50
C LEU A 663 -37.72 18.53 10.67
N LEU A 664 -37.86 17.23 10.46
CA LEU A 664 -38.89 16.64 9.60
C LEU A 664 -40.08 16.07 10.38
N GLY A 665 -40.06 16.11 11.72
CA GLY A 665 -41.17 15.62 12.56
C GLY A 665 -41.14 14.11 12.88
N GLY A 666 -39.95 13.52 12.95
CA GLY A 666 -39.71 12.20 13.56
C GLY A 666 -38.98 11.19 12.68
N GLU A 667 -38.57 10.07 13.31
CA GLU A 667 -37.72 9.02 12.72
C GLU A 667 -38.20 8.48 11.37
N LYS A 668 -39.52 8.34 11.19
CA LYS A 668 -40.16 7.81 9.97
C LYS A 668 -39.83 8.57 8.68
N PHE A 669 -39.28 9.78 8.78
CA PHE A 669 -38.91 10.62 7.64
C PHE A 669 -37.41 10.54 7.25
N VAL A 670 -36.58 9.83 8.04
CA VAL A 670 -35.13 9.73 7.84
C VAL A 670 -34.69 8.26 7.81
N CYS A 671 -34.20 7.78 6.66
CA CYS A 671 -33.71 6.41 6.52
C CYS A 671 -32.19 6.37 6.30
N LYS A 672 -31.42 6.02 7.34
CA LYS A 672 -29.98 5.77 7.25
C LYS A 672 -29.72 4.43 6.57
N ARG A 673 -29.23 4.45 5.31
CA ARG A 673 -28.91 3.24 4.54
C ARG A 673 -27.81 3.46 3.51
N MET A 674 -27.33 2.38 2.89
CA MET A 674 -26.53 2.49 1.66
C MET A 674 -27.48 2.50 0.46
N ILE A 675 -27.80 3.68 -0.09
CA ILE A 675 -28.67 3.79 -1.26
C ILE A 675 -28.02 3.08 -2.46
N LEU A 676 -26.69 3.20 -2.58
CA LEU A 676 -25.89 2.56 -3.62
C LEU A 676 -24.76 1.73 -2.98
N PRO A 677 -25.02 0.48 -2.53
CA PRO A 677 -24.04 -0.32 -1.77
C PRO A 677 -22.67 -0.49 -2.46
N HIS A 678 -22.67 -0.57 -3.80
CA HIS A 678 -21.46 -0.67 -4.63
C HIS A 678 -20.51 0.55 -4.51
N THR A 679 -21.02 1.69 -4.03
CA THR A 679 -20.24 2.92 -3.74
C THR A 679 -19.67 2.98 -2.31
N ARG A 680 -19.82 1.88 -1.54
CA ARG A 680 -19.17 1.64 -0.25
C ARG A 680 -19.36 2.75 0.80
N SER A 681 -20.51 3.42 0.83
CA SER A 681 -20.78 4.47 1.82
C SER A 681 -22.27 4.62 2.07
N ILE A 682 -22.65 5.07 3.27
CA ILE A 682 -24.04 5.36 3.64
C ILE A 682 -24.49 6.72 3.11
N ASP A 683 -25.80 6.94 3.14
CA ASP A 683 -26.49 8.21 2.94
C ASP A 683 -27.65 8.27 3.95
N LEU A 684 -28.16 9.46 4.24
CA LEU A 684 -29.45 9.63 4.94
C LEU A 684 -30.50 9.97 3.88
N GLU A 685 -31.48 9.07 3.68
CA GLU A 685 -32.52 9.23 2.68
C GLU A 685 -33.77 9.90 3.26
N LEU A 686 -34.25 10.92 2.56
CA LEU A 686 -35.45 11.70 2.88
C LEU A 686 -36.36 11.76 1.64
N HIS A 687 -37.68 11.70 1.80
CA HIS A 687 -38.64 11.93 0.70
C HIS A 687 -39.48 13.16 1.02
N LEU A 688 -39.67 14.05 0.05
CA LEU A 688 -40.60 15.20 0.14
C LEU A 688 -41.68 15.10 -0.94
N ASP A 689 -42.88 15.61 -0.69
CA ASP A 689 -43.95 15.70 -1.69
C ASP A 689 -43.78 16.92 -2.63
N SER A 690 -44.73 17.13 -3.54
CA SER A 690 -44.74 18.29 -4.46
C SER A 690 -44.94 19.65 -3.78
N ASN A 691 -45.27 19.66 -2.48
CA ASN A 691 -45.47 20.83 -1.62
C ASN A 691 -44.31 20.98 -0.61
N GLY A 692 -43.20 20.24 -0.82
CA GLY A 692 -42.05 20.20 0.08
C GLY A 692 -42.29 19.49 1.43
N GLN A 693 -43.46 18.89 1.65
CA GLN A 693 -43.80 18.28 2.94
C GLN A 693 -43.10 16.92 3.10
N PRO A 694 -42.59 16.59 4.31
CA PRO A 694 -41.98 15.29 4.56
C PRO A 694 -42.93 14.11 4.31
N VAL A 695 -42.47 13.14 3.52
CA VAL A 695 -43.18 11.88 3.25
C VAL A 695 -42.44 10.75 3.98
N PRO A 696 -43.13 9.86 4.73
CA PRO A 696 -42.46 8.78 5.43
C PRO A 696 -41.68 7.89 4.45
N VAL A 697 -40.38 7.68 4.72
CA VAL A 697 -39.53 6.85 3.88
C VAL A 697 -39.86 5.41 4.18
N ASN A 698 -40.83 4.86 3.43
CA ASN A 698 -41.48 3.59 3.71
C ASN A 698 -40.49 2.47 4.09
N LEU A 699 -40.48 2.10 5.38
CA LEU A 699 -39.76 0.96 5.95
C LEU A 699 -40.42 -0.38 5.56
N LEU A 700 -41.02 -0.45 4.36
CA LEU A 700 -41.20 -1.70 3.65
C LEU A 700 -39.81 -2.21 3.27
N CYS A 701 -39.17 -2.89 4.22
CA CYS A 701 -38.06 -3.78 3.94
C CYS A 701 -38.45 -4.66 2.76
N PRO A 702 -37.67 -4.66 1.66
CA PRO A 702 -37.74 -5.76 0.73
C PRO A 702 -37.42 -7.02 1.52
N LYS A 703 -38.41 -7.91 1.71
CA LYS A 703 -38.10 -9.34 1.76
C LYS A 703 -37.29 -9.61 0.50
N GLN A 704 -36.13 -10.26 0.65
CA GLN A 704 -35.06 -10.33 -0.35
C GLN A 704 -35.60 -10.44 -1.78
N SER A 705 -35.46 -9.35 -2.53
CA SER A 705 -35.96 -9.22 -3.90
C SER A 705 -34.86 -8.58 -4.74
N ALA A 706 -33.90 -9.41 -5.15
CA ALA A 706 -32.78 -9.07 -6.03
C ALA A 706 -33.20 -8.78 -7.49
N THR A 707 -34.34 -8.07 -7.68
CA THR A 707 -34.97 -7.78 -8.98
C THR A 707 -35.56 -6.36 -9.01
N MET A 708 -34.67 -5.37 -9.11
CA MET A 708 -34.92 -4.22 -10.00
C MET A 708 -33.83 -4.14 -11.07
N ILE A 709 -33.84 -5.16 -11.94
CA ILE A 709 -33.51 -5.00 -13.35
C ILE A 709 -34.85 -4.78 -14.05
N PRO A 710 -35.03 -3.74 -14.90
CA PRO A 710 -36.23 -3.65 -15.73
C PRO A 710 -36.22 -4.82 -16.73
N SER A 711 -37.11 -5.79 -16.54
CA SER A 711 -37.26 -6.89 -17.48
C SER A 711 -37.97 -6.39 -18.76
N PRO A 712 -37.61 -6.89 -19.97
CA PRO A 712 -38.24 -6.44 -21.21
C PRO A 712 -39.73 -6.77 -21.37
N GLN A 713 -40.34 -7.48 -20.41
CA GLN A 713 -41.66 -8.12 -20.53
C GLN A 713 -42.78 -7.36 -19.79
N SER A 714 -42.48 -6.27 -19.09
CA SER A 714 -43.49 -5.46 -18.38
C SER A 714 -44.14 -4.37 -19.25
N LEU A 715 -43.69 -4.17 -20.49
CA LEU A 715 -44.20 -3.14 -21.40
C LEU A 715 -45.41 -3.58 -22.25
N GLU A 716 -45.74 -4.87 -22.30
CA GLU A 716 -46.75 -5.44 -23.22
C GLU A 716 -48.16 -5.60 -22.62
N LYS A 717 -48.40 -5.14 -21.37
CA LYS A 717 -49.71 -5.33 -20.68
C LYS A 717 -50.41 -4.06 -20.18
N ILE A 718 -50.14 -2.92 -20.82
CA ILE A 718 -51.07 -1.77 -20.83
C ILE A 718 -51.20 -1.25 -22.26
N ASN A 719 -51.97 -1.95 -23.10
CA ASN A 719 -52.56 -1.43 -24.35
C ASN A 719 -53.56 -2.44 -24.96
N SER A 720 -54.63 -2.77 -24.24
CA SER A 720 -55.79 -3.48 -24.81
C SER A 720 -56.65 -2.52 -25.64
N GLY A 721 -56.08 -2.01 -26.74
CA GLY A 721 -56.76 -1.19 -27.74
C GLY A 721 -57.42 -2.04 -28.83
N VAL A 722 -58.49 -1.51 -29.42
CA VAL A 722 -59.28 -2.20 -30.47
C VAL A 722 -58.39 -2.55 -31.68
N PRO A 723 -58.46 -3.78 -32.24
CA PRO A 723 -57.70 -4.14 -33.43
C PRO A 723 -58.16 -3.33 -34.64
N ILE A 724 -57.24 -2.54 -35.21
CA ILE A 724 -57.46 -1.79 -36.45
C ILE A 724 -57.50 -2.79 -37.60
N THR A 725 -58.62 -2.84 -38.32
CA THR A 725 -58.76 -3.64 -39.55
C THR A 725 -58.43 -2.79 -40.78
N ASP A 726 -58.05 -3.43 -41.89
CA ASP A 726 -57.66 -2.75 -43.15
C ASP A 726 -58.75 -1.82 -43.69
N ASN A 727 -60.02 -2.10 -43.35
CA ASN A 727 -61.16 -1.27 -43.73
C ASN A 727 -61.13 0.13 -43.06
N LEU A 728 -60.54 0.26 -41.87
CA LEU A 728 -60.29 1.56 -41.22
C LEU A 728 -59.09 2.29 -41.86
N LEU A 729 -58.08 1.52 -42.26
CA LEU A 729 -56.85 2.02 -42.88
C LEU A 729 -57.13 2.57 -44.30
N ALA A 730 -58.06 1.94 -45.03
CA ALA A 730 -58.57 2.43 -46.31
C ALA A 730 -59.39 3.73 -46.21
N GLN A 731 -60.06 3.99 -45.08
CA GLN A 731 -60.86 5.21 -44.87
C GLN A 731 -59.98 6.44 -44.61
N LEU A 732 -58.86 6.30 -43.88
CA LEU A 732 -57.95 7.40 -43.56
C LEU A 732 -57.11 7.89 -44.75
N MET A 733 -57.01 7.09 -45.83
CA MET A 733 -56.16 7.37 -47.01
C MET A 733 -56.75 8.33 -48.06
N LYS A 734 -57.98 8.87 -47.87
CA LYS A 734 -58.64 9.78 -48.83
C LYS A 734 -58.90 11.17 -48.23
N GLY A 735 -57.84 11.99 -48.12
CA GLY A 735 -57.84 13.25 -47.35
C GLY A 735 -57.31 14.54 -48.01
N LYS A 736 -57.11 14.57 -49.35
CA LYS A 736 -56.66 15.73 -50.17
C LYS A 736 -55.29 16.36 -49.86
N ASN A 737 -54.44 16.28 -50.89
CA ASN A 737 -53.15 16.94 -51.10
C ASN A 737 -53.18 18.47 -50.93
N THR A 738 -52.08 19.04 -50.41
CA THR A 738 -51.31 20.14 -51.04
C THR A 738 -49.91 20.25 -50.39
N THR A 739 -48.88 20.60 -51.19
CA THR A 739 -47.55 21.17 -50.79
C THR A 739 -46.69 20.41 -49.75
N ASP A 740 -45.39 20.11 -49.93
CA ASP A 740 -44.43 20.41 -51.01
C ASP A 740 -43.36 19.29 -51.15
N SER A 741 -42.62 19.27 -52.26
CA SER A 741 -41.59 18.26 -52.56
C SER A 741 -40.18 18.62 -52.04
N LEU A 742 -39.43 17.61 -51.61
CA LEU A 742 -38.04 17.73 -51.15
C LEU A 742 -37.09 18.30 -52.21
N ALA A 743 -36.18 19.19 -51.77
CA ALA A 743 -34.80 19.25 -52.26
C ALA A 743 -33.87 19.86 -51.19
N SER A 744 -33.40 19.05 -50.23
CA SER A 744 -32.30 19.44 -49.34
C SER A 744 -31.01 18.78 -49.81
N SER A 745 -29.95 19.58 -49.95
CA SER A 745 -28.61 19.11 -50.32
C SER A 745 -27.56 19.76 -49.42
N VAL A 746 -26.39 19.11 -49.36
CA VAL A 746 -25.12 19.65 -48.82
C VAL A 746 -25.01 19.83 -47.29
N LYS A 747 -24.02 19.08 -46.76
CA LYS A 747 -23.06 19.40 -45.68
C LYS A 747 -23.37 20.57 -44.73
N VAL A 748 -23.29 20.30 -43.42
CA VAL A 748 -22.97 21.32 -42.39
C VAL A 748 -21.85 20.80 -41.47
N THR A 749 -20.97 21.71 -41.04
CA THR A 749 -19.84 21.51 -40.11
C THR A 749 -20.27 21.31 -38.66
N PRO A 750 -19.42 20.71 -37.79
CA PRO A 750 -19.65 20.68 -36.35
C PRO A 750 -19.35 22.04 -35.70
N THR A 751 -20.24 22.49 -34.81
CA THR A 751 -20.08 23.64 -33.91
C THR A 751 -20.48 23.26 -32.47
N PRO A 752 -20.05 24.00 -31.42
CA PRO A 752 -19.70 23.35 -30.15
C PRO A 752 -20.86 23.30 -29.14
N CYS A 753 -20.94 22.21 -28.38
CA CYS A 753 -21.74 22.16 -27.17
C CYS A 753 -21.25 23.18 -26.14
N GLN A 754 -22.16 24.01 -25.64
CA GLN A 754 -21.87 25.08 -24.69
C GLN A 754 -21.42 24.51 -23.33
N ARG A 755 -20.45 25.18 -22.69
CA ARG A 755 -20.12 24.94 -21.28
C ARG A 755 -21.21 25.56 -20.40
N LEU A 756 -21.68 24.81 -19.41
CA LEU A 756 -22.17 25.43 -18.18
C LEU A 756 -20.96 26.01 -17.41
N PRO A 757 -21.04 27.23 -16.87
CA PRO A 757 -19.96 27.81 -16.08
C PRO A 757 -19.82 27.12 -14.71
N PRO A 758 -18.65 27.22 -14.05
CA PRO A 758 -18.53 26.89 -12.64
C PRO A 758 -19.29 27.90 -11.78
N ASP A 759 -19.83 27.44 -10.66
CA ASP A 759 -20.65 28.22 -9.74
C ASP A 759 -19.77 28.97 -8.70
N GLU A 760 -19.48 30.25 -8.94
CA GLU A 760 -18.70 31.10 -8.02
C GLU A 760 -19.56 31.69 -6.89
N GLY A 761 -20.22 30.84 -6.11
CA GLY A 761 -21.00 31.20 -4.91
C GLY A 761 -20.14 31.58 -3.68
N GLY A 762 -19.16 32.47 -3.86
CA GLY A 762 -17.95 32.54 -3.03
C GLY A 762 -17.69 33.80 -2.19
N ARG A 763 -18.72 34.50 -1.64
CA ARG A 763 -18.57 35.53 -0.56
C ARG A 763 -19.92 36.09 -0.10
N LEU A 764 -20.31 35.86 1.16
CA LEU A 764 -21.13 36.75 2.02
C LEU A 764 -21.32 36.08 3.40
N PHE A 765 -22.01 36.76 4.32
CA PHE A 765 -22.25 36.35 5.72
C PHE A 765 -21.01 36.29 6.63
N ASP A 766 -20.40 37.47 6.84
CA ASP A 766 -19.81 37.80 8.14
C ASP A 766 -20.67 38.90 8.78
N SER A 767 -21.63 38.50 9.62
CA SER A 767 -22.50 39.38 10.40
C SER A 767 -23.10 38.59 11.56
N VAL A 768 -22.88 39.07 12.79
CA VAL A 768 -23.37 38.43 14.01
C VAL A 768 -24.80 38.87 14.29
N LEU A 769 -25.71 37.89 14.36
CA LEU A 769 -27.05 38.05 14.92
C LEU A 769 -27.33 36.83 15.81
N ASP A 770 -27.51 37.07 17.11
CA ASP A 770 -27.94 36.03 18.04
C ASP A 770 -29.43 35.74 17.85
N LEU A 771 -29.75 34.51 17.46
CA LEU A 771 -31.12 34.04 17.24
C LEU A 771 -31.66 33.39 18.52
N THR A 772 -32.72 33.96 19.08
CA THR A 772 -33.45 33.39 20.24
C THR A 772 -34.40 32.26 19.81
N ASN A 773 -34.77 31.41 20.77
CA ASN A 773 -35.52 30.17 20.49
C ASN A 773 -36.86 30.40 19.76
N ASP A 774 -37.55 31.49 20.06
CA ASP A 774 -38.87 31.84 19.50
C ASP A 774 -38.83 32.02 17.97
N MET A 775 -37.67 32.40 17.41
CA MET A 775 -37.49 32.52 15.95
C MET A 775 -37.47 31.14 15.26
N ILE A 776 -37.17 30.05 15.99
CA ILE A 776 -37.18 28.68 15.49
C ILE A 776 -38.62 28.17 15.31
N GLU A 777 -39.52 28.48 16.25
CA GLU A 777 -40.96 28.21 16.12
C GLU A 777 -41.64 29.05 15.02
N THR A 778 -40.98 30.12 14.58
CA THR A 778 -41.45 30.99 13.51
C THR A 778 -41.00 30.46 12.13
N LEU A 779 -39.77 29.93 12.04
CA LEU A 779 -39.23 29.32 10.82
C LEU A 779 -39.81 27.93 10.49
N THR A 780 -40.39 27.23 11.46
CA THR A 780 -41.00 25.88 11.27
C THR A 780 -42.45 25.91 10.77
N LYS A 781 -42.99 27.07 10.38
CA LYS A 781 -44.37 27.22 9.85
C LYS A 781 -44.34 27.66 8.37
N PRO A 782 -44.92 26.88 7.44
CA PRO A 782 -44.90 27.24 6.01
C PRO A 782 -45.74 28.50 5.74
N SER A 783 -45.11 29.53 5.18
CA SER A 783 -45.79 30.77 4.81
C SER A 783 -46.65 30.56 3.56
N ARG A 784 -47.98 30.63 3.70
CA ARG A 784 -48.87 30.71 2.54
C ARG A 784 -48.65 32.04 1.81
N ARG A 785 -48.30 31.97 0.53
CA ARG A 785 -48.46 33.07 -0.43
C ARG A 785 -49.33 32.59 -1.59
N ASP A 786 -50.62 32.87 -1.49
CA ASP A 786 -51.53 32.74 -2.62
C ASP A 786 -51.14 33.78 -3.68
N SER A 787 -50.69 33.32 -4.85
CA SER A 787 -50.45 34.17 -6.03
C SER A 787 -50.94 33.46 -7.27
N THR A 788 -52.17 33.77 -7.67
CA THR A 788 -52.77 33.28 -8.91
C THR A 788 -52.11 33.95 -10.11
N HIS A 789 -51.51 33.18 -11.03
CA HIS A 789 -51.97 33.08 -12.43
C HIS A 789 -51.03 32.22 -13.32
N GLN A 790 -51.66 31.52 -14.27
CA GLN A 790 -51.09 30.95 -15.52
C GLN A 790 -50.00 29.87 -15.42
N ASP A 791 -50.46 28.64 -15.17
CA ASP A 791 -49.85 27.43 -15.74
C ASP A 791 -49.85 27.46 -17.29
N SER A 792 -48.82 26.89 -17.92
CA SER A 792 -49.01 25.77 -18.87
C SER A 792 -47.70 25.07 -19.25
N VAL A 793 -47.82 23.79 -19.65
CA VAL A 793 -46.76 22.94 -20.26
C VAL A 793 -45.56 22.52 -19.38
N ARG A 794 -45.82 21.92 -18.22
CA ARG A 794 -44.95 20.85 -17.64
C ARG A 794 -45.75 19.72 -16.97
N GLN A 795 -46.42 18.90 -17.78
CA GLN A 795 -46.81 17.54 -17.35
C GLN A 795 -45.56 16.62 -17.42
N GLY A 796 -45.27 15.75 -16.44
CA GLY A 796 -45.92 15.63 -15.13
C GLY A 796 -45.46 14.43 -14.32
N PHE A 797 -44.28 14.49 -13.68
CA PHE A 797 -43.84 13.45 -12.73
C PHE A 797 -44.39 13.72 -11.32
N LYS A 798 -45.60 13.24 -11.03
CA LYS A 798 -46.20 13.26 -9.68
C LYS A 798 -45.62 12.17 -8.76
N GLY A 799 -44.31 12.22 -8.53
CA GLY A 799 -43.60 11.36 -7.56
C GLY A 799 -42.92 12.19 -6.47
N PRO A 800 -42.69 11.63 -5.26
CA PRO A 800 -41.97 12.34 -4.21
C PRO A 800 -40.52 12.60 -4.61
N ILE A 801 -40.01 13.79 -4.25
CA ILE A 801 -38.63 14.19 -4.44
C ILE A 801 -37.77 13.37 -3.47
N LYS A 802 -36.93 12.48 -4.01
CA LYS A 802 -36.00 11.68 -3.22
C LYS A 802 -34.71 12.47 -2.98
N ILE A 803 -34.35 12.66 -1.72
CA ILE A 803 -33.13 13.35 -1.31
C ILE A 803 -32.17 12.35 -0.67
N ALA A 804 -30.91 12.37 -1.13
CA ALA A 804 -29.80 11.64 -0.53
C ALA A 804 -28.86 12.64 0.15
N VAL A 805 -28.92 12.72 1.47
CA VAL A 805 -28.04 13.58 2.26
C VAL A 805 -26.72 12.85 2.53
N GLN A 806 -25.60 13.45 2.10
CA GLN A 806 -24.27 12.89 2.23
C GLN A 806 -23.47 13.62 3.29
N ILE A 807 -22.99 12.88 4.29
CA ILE A 807 -22.01 13.36 5.26
C ILE A 807 -20.62 13.13 4.67
N SER A 808 -19.98 14.19 4.19
CA SER A 808 -18.65 14.09 3.58
C SER A 808 -17.54 14.21 4.62
N SER A 809 -16.50 13.38 4.50
CA SER A 809 -15.27 13.50 5.30
C SER A 809 -14.16 14.15 4.47
N ARG A 810 -13.14 14.73 5.13
CA ARG A 810 -11.95 15.29 4.45
C ARG A 810 -11.30 14.30 3.45
N ASN A 811 -11.40 12.99 3.73
CA ASN A 811 -10.84 11.93 2.90
C ASN A 811 -11.64 11.66 1.60
N HIS A 812 -12.76 12.36 1.35
CA HIS A 812 -13.54 12.23 0.11
C HIS A 812 -13.08 13.20 -1.00
N TYR A 813 -12.21 14.17 -0.67
CA TYR A 813 -11.76 15.22 -1.58
C TYR A 813 -10.25 15.14 -1.85
N CYS A 814 -9.82 15.84 -2.90
CA CYS A 814 -8.42 16.20 -3.11
C CYS A 814 -7.92 17.09 -1.96
N ALA A 815 -6.66 16.92 -1.56
CA ALA A 815 -6.06 17.70 -0.49
C ALA A 815 -6.09 19.20 -0.83
N GLN A 816 -6.54 20.00 0.14
CA GLN A 816 -6.67 21.46 0.02
C GLN A 816 -7.61 21.95 -1.12
N SER A 817 -8.56 21.11 -1.56
CA SER A 817 -9.54 21.42 -2.61
C SER A 817 -10.93 20.88 -2.27
N GLN A 818 -11.99 21.45 -2.86
CA GLN A 818 -13.36 20.91 -2.81
C GLN A 818 -13.64 19.86 -3.90
N GLN A 819 -12.65 19.55 -4.75
CA GLN A 819 -12.80 18.51 -5.77
C GLN A 819 -12.87 17.11 -5.14
N LEU A 820 -14.00 16.42 -5.32
CA LEU A 820 -14.19 15.02 -4.93
C LEU A 820 -13.21 14.08 -5.66
N LEU A 821 -12.79 13.04 -4.96
CA LEU A 821 -12.10 11.89 -5.56
C LEU A 821 -13.09 11.04 -6.39
N GLY A 822 -12.56 10.33 -7.39
CA GLY A 822 -13.33 9.62 -8.42
C GLY A 822 -14.49 8.74 -7.91
N LEU A 823 -14.30 7.99 -6.80
CA LEU A 823 -15.35 7.18 -6.19
C LEU A 823 -16.55 8.01 -5.70
N HIS A 824 -16.28 9.16 -5.09
CA HIS A 824 -17.31 10.02 -4.50
C HIS A 824 -17.99 10.89 -5.57
N ALA A 825 -17.23 11.33 -6.58
CA ALA A 825 -17.77 11.94 -7.79
C ALA A 825 -18.71 10.97 -8.53
N MET A 826 -18.28 9.72 -8.74
CA MET A 826 -19.09 8.64 -9.30
C MET A 826 -20.34 8.36 -8.45
N LYS A 827 -20.25 8.33 -7.11
CA LYS A 827 -21.43 8.17 -6.25
C LYS A 827 -22.48 9.26 -6.49
N ARG A 828 -22.07 10.53 -6.61
CA ARG A 828 -23.03 11.62 -6.87
C ARG A 828 -23.64 11.55 -8.26
N ARG A 829 -22.85 11.14 -9.27
CA ARG A 829 -23.34 10.88 -10.63
C ARG A 829 -24.37 9.75 -10.64
N HIS A 830 -24.06 8.62 -10.01
CA HIS A 830 -24.96 7.48 -9.85
C HIS A 830 -26.24 7.83 -9.08
N LEU A 831 -26.17 8.61 -7.98
CA LEU A 831 -27.37 9.03 -7.23
C LEU A 831 -28.30 9.87 -8.10
N LYS A 832 -27.76 10.81 -8.88
CA LYS A 832 -28.54 11.60 -9.85
C LYS A 832 -29.19 10.72 -10.92
N ILE A 833 -28.46 9.73 -11.45
CA ILE A 833 -28.99 8.72 -12.40
C ILE A 833 -30.13 7.90 -11.76
N ALA A 834 -30.00 7.54 -10.48
CA ALA A 834 -31.03 6.83 -9.71
C ALA A 834 -32.22 7.71 -9.26
N GLY A 835 -32.30 8.97 -9.73
CA GLY A 835 -33.40 9.89 -9.43
C GLY A 835 -33.32 10.58 -8.07
N TYR A 836 -32.15 10.62 -7.44
CA TYR A 836 -31.93 11.31 -6.15
C TYR A 836 -31.36 12.71 -6.36
N ARG A 837 -31.98 13.71 -5.73
CA ARG A 837 -31.33 14.99 -5.45
C ARG A 837 -30.29 14.77 -4.35
N VAL A 838 -29.04 15.13 -4.62
CA VAL A 838 -27.95 14.98 -3.65
C VAL A 838 -27.81 16.28 -2.85
N VAL A 839 -27.85 16.17 -1.52
CA VAL A 839 -27.55 17.26 -0.59
C VAL A 839 -26.26 16.91 0.16
N GLU A 840 -25.35 17.88 0.32
CA GLU A 840 -24.08 17.68 1.00
C GLU A 840 -24.02 18.41 2.34
N LEU A 841 -23.65 17.66 3.38
CA LEU A 841 -23.10 18.18 4.63
C LEU A 841 -21.58 18.03 4.53
N SER A 842 -20.89 19.07 4.08
CA SER A 842 -19.44 19.02 3.88
C SER A 842 -18.69 18.94 5.22
N HIS A 843 -17.50 18.35 5.23
CA HIS A 843 -16.65 18.33 6.43
C HIS A 843 -16.33 19.76 6.92
N HIS A 844 -16.15 20.71 6.00
CA HIS A 844 -15.78 22.09 6.32
C HIS A 844 -16.91 22.82 7.06
N GLU A 845 -18.14 22.69 6.58
CA GLU A 845 -19.32 23.29 7.21
C GLU A 845 -19.73 22.50 8.46
N TRP A 846 -20.04 21.22 8.27
CA TRP A 846 -20.74 20.41 9.27
C TRP A 846 -19.91 20.14 10.51
N SER A 847 -18.62 19.80 10.38
CA SER A 847 -17.76 19.54 11.55
C SER A 847 -17.55 20.77 12.43
N SER A 848 -17.69 21.99 11.88
CA SER A 848 -17.73 23.22 12.69
C SER A 848 -19.07 23.39 13.43
N ARG A 849 -20.18 23.03 12.77
CA ARG A 849 -21.55 23.12 13.31
C ARG A 849 -21.87 22.07 14.37
N LEU A 850 -21.12 20.96 14.49
CA LEU A 850 -21.34 19.95 15.54
C LEU A 850 -21.33 20.54 16.97
N ARG A 851 -20.51 21.58 17.20
CA ARG A 851 -20.38 22.29 18.49
C ARG A 851 -21.37 23.47 18.65
N LYS A 852 -22.18 23.75 17.64
CA LYS A 852 -23.19 24.82 17.68
C LYS A 852 -24.49 24.35 18.32
N SER A 853 -25.35 25.33 18.63
CA SER A 853 -26.68 25.08 19.22
C SER A 853 -27.54 24.18 18.32
N ARG A 854 -28.55 23.51 18.89
CA ARG A 854 -29.50 22.72 18.10
C ARG A 854 -30.26 23.61 17.11
N ALA A 855 -30.61 24.83 17.53
CA ALA A 855 -31.18 25.89 16.69
C ALA A 855 -30.40 26.12 15.39
N GLU A 856 -29.10 26.42 15.49
CA GLU A 856 -28.24 26.68 14.33
C GLU A 856 -28.11 25.46 13.39
N LYS A 857 -28.11 24.24 13.95
CA LYS A 857 -28.06 23.00 13.17
C LYS A 857 -29.35 22.77 12.40
N LEU A 858 -30.50 22.96 13.04
CA LEU A 858 -31.82 22.84 12.41
C LEU A 858 -32.00 23.88 11.30
N ALA A 859 -31.66 25.14 11.55
CA ALA A 859 -31.70 26.20 10.54
C ALA A 859 -30.77 25.90 9.34
N TYR A 860 -29.53 25.46 9.59
CA TYR A 860 -28.60 25.07 8.54
C TYR A 860 -29.09 23.87 7.70
N LEU A 861 -29.68 22.86 8.34
CA LEU A 861 -30.27 21.70 7.66
C LEU A 861 -31.53 22.09 6.88
N HIS A 862 -32.38 22.97 7.42
CA HIS A 862 -33.50 23.55 6.69
C HIS A 862 -33.01 24.20 5.41
N CYS A 863 -32.03 25.11 5.49
CA CYS A 863 -31.45 25.75 4.31
C CYS A 863 -30.92 24.75 3.26
N LYS A 864 -30.14 23.75 3.69
CA LYS A 864 -29.56 22.72 2.79
C LYS A 864 -30.62 21.84 2.10
N ILE A 865 -31.80 21.67 2.70
CA ILE A 865 -32.91 20.86 2.14
C ILE A 865 -33.86 21.73 1.31
N TYR A 866 -34.30 22.87 1.84
CA TYR A 866 -35.43 23.63 1.31
C TYR A 866 -35.03 24.75 0.34
N ASP A 867 -33.89 25.43 0.53
CA ASP A 867 -33.52 26.62 -0.27
C ASP A 867 -33.14 26.31 -1.75
N ASN A 868 -33.25 25.05 -2.16
CA ASN A 868 -32.93 24.55 -3.50
C ASN A 868 -34.01 23.55 -4.01
N LEU A 869 -35.26 23.66 -3.51
CA LEU A 869 -36.42 22.91 -4.01
C LEU A 869 -37.03 23.54 -5.27
#